data_AF-A0A6P6FMK2-F1
#
_entry.id   AF-A0A6P6FMK2-F1
#
_cell.length_a   1.000
_cell.length_b   1.000
_cell.length_c   1.000
_cell.angle_alpha   90.00
_cell.angle_beta   90.00
_cell.angle_gamma   90.00
#
_symmetry.space_group_name_H-M   'P 1'
#
loop_
_entity.id
_entity.type
_entity.pdbx_description
1 polymer ?
#
loop_
_entity_poly.entity_id
_entity_poly.type
_entity_poly.pdbx_seq_one_letter_code
_entity_poly.pdbx_strand_id
1 'polypeptide(L)'
;MAESAVSFLLDNLTPLLQNEVQLLWGIHGQVQYIFDELERIKAFLRVADAKEESNDYLRVWVKQVRDVAYDMEDVLDEFMLRLLYYHGHGFSSSLHKLYHFIKSLKARHRIASDMQGIKSRVESISNSHTRFNMAIPGWSSNRLAYRQLTIQGDALLLEEAELVGIAGPKKQLMEWLLNNETGRQVISVVGMGGLGKTTLVKQVYDDPKVKKRFKVHAWITVSRSINKEDLIDEIFTDIRKPVPPEVSNMNIDRKRETIKDFLQQSRYLIVLDGVWDVNDWDFIKHSLPSNNRYGSRIMVTTRNAEVASASCVEIHDKVYNLEPLSPEESWELLCKKTFQGKPCPRNLEEVCHCILNRCGGLPLAIVAISAVLATKDDANIDEWASLCHTFGPEIGENYRLDNMKRVLSLSFNDLPYYLKSCFLYLSMFPDFRKIETMRLIRLWIAEGFVIEKEGMTPEEVAEGYIKELLDRSLIQVAGTTSCGRIKSCKVHDLLREIVIQKSKDQNFGVVVKEQGMLPEKVRRLSVVKTLHNVQNKNLSRLRSLFVFNAEDSLTEFPKLFPRSLKLLKVLELRGAPIENFPEEVCKLFYLKFLGLKKTKVKHIPRSIKKLQNLETLNLKDSFVTELPVEILSLKRLRHLLVYRYQIESYVHFDSKIGVTAPDGIGCLQSLQKLCFIEGNQENLTELGKLNQLRRLGIVKFREKDGSTLCSSIEKLINLRSLSITSEEKTDVIDLQHISSPPQYLQRLYLAGHMETLPQWINSLQNLGL
;
A
#
# COMPACT_ATOMS: atom_id res chain seq x y z
N MET A 1 -13.33 5.26 -2.57
CA MET A 1 -12.18 5.70 -3.41
C MET A 1 -12.41 7.04 -4.10
N ALA A 2 -13.65 7.54 -4.18
CA ALA A 2 -13.90 8.84 -4.79
C ALA A 2 -13.17 9.97 -4.04
N GLU A 3 -13.05 9.88 -2.71
CA GLU A 3 -12.30 10.85 -1.91
C GLU A 3 -10.84 10.95 -2.35
N SER A 4 -10.19 9.81 -2.63
CA SER A 4 -8.80 9.79 -3.11
C SER A 4 -8.67 10.43 -4.49
N ALA A 5 -9.60 10.14 -5.41
CA ALA A 5 -9.64 10.77 -6.73
C ALA A 5 -9.85 12.28 -6.68
N VAL A 6 -10.80 12.73 -5.85
CA VAL A 6 -11.10 14.15 -5.66
C VAL A 6 -9.95 14.88 -4.96
N SER A 7 -9.40 14.29 -3.89
CA SER A 7 -8.25 14.91 -3.19
C SER A 7 -7.06 15.06 -4.11
N PHE A 8 -6.70 14.02 -4.85
CA PHE A 8 -5.62 14.07 -5.82
C PHE A 8 -5.83 15.17 -6.88
N LEU A 9 -7.07 15.31 -7.38
CA LEU A 9 -7.41 16.36 -8.33
C LEU A 9 -7.30 17.77 -7.70
N LEU A 10 -7.80 17.97 -6.49
CA LEU A 10 -7.71 19.25 -5.77
C LEU A 10 -6.25 19.63 -5.48
N ASP A 11 -5.42 18.68 -5.08
CA ASP A 11 -3.99 18.89 -4.83
C ASP A 11 -3.27 19.35 -6.12
N ASN A 12 -3.65 18.81 -7.28
CA ASN A 12 -3.12 19.26 -8.58
C ASN A 12 -3.69 20.60 -9.05
N LEU A 13 -4.92 20.93 -8.67
CA LEU A 13 -5.59 22.19 -9.06
C LEU A 13 -5.12 23.39 -8.25
N THR A 14 -4.79 23.18 -6.97
CA THR A 14 -4.36 24.24 -6.05
C THR A 14 -3.21 25.09 -6.61
N PRO A 15 -2.07 24.52 -7.06
CA PRO A 15 -0.99 25.33 -7.62
C PRO A 15 -1.36 26.01 -8.95
N LEU A 16 -2.23 25.39 -9.75
CA LEU A 16 -2.69 25.97 -11.02
C LEU A 16 -3.52 27.24 -10.79
N LEU A 17 -4.39 27.23 -9.78
CA LEU A 17 -5.22 28.38 -9.40
C LEU A 17 -4.41 29.47 -8.70
N GLN A 18 -3.41 29.12 -7.91
CA GLN A 18 -2.61 30.09 -7.14
C GLN A 18 -1.51 30.77 -7.98
N ASN A 19 -0.79 30.00 -8.80
CA ASN A 19 0.46 30.47 -9.42
C ASN A 19 0.40 30.57 -10.95
N GLU A 20 -0.64 30.01 -11.57
CA GLU A 20 -0.72 29.85 -13.03
C GLU A 20 -2.02 30.43 -13.64
N VAL A 21 -2.56 31.50 -13.03
CA VAL A 21 -3.80 32.18 -13.48
C VAL A 21 -3.75 32.57 -14.96
N GLN A 22 -2.58 32.95 -15.48
CA GLN A 22 -2.38 33.26 -16.89
C GLN A 22 -2.54 32.04 -17.82
N LEU A 23 -2.19 30.84 -17.34
CA LEU A 23 -2.33 29.59 -18.10
C LEU A 23 -3.81 29.16 -18.19
N LEU A 24 -4.64 29.53 -17.21
CA LEU A 24 -6.08 29.23 -17.18
C LEU A 24 -6.96 30.34 -17.80
N TRP A 25 -6.38 31.34 -18.48
CA TRP A 25 -7.14 32.46 -19.06
C TRP A 25 -8.27 31.96 -19.97
N GLY A 26 -9.52 32.24 -19.58
CA GLY A 26 -10.75 31.91 -20.31
C GLY A 26 -11.47 30.65 -19.83
N ILE A 27 -10.80 29.80 -19.03
CA ILE A 27 -11.41 28.64 -18.36
C ILE A 27 -11.34 28.70 -16.82
N HIS A 28 -10.64 29.71 -16.27
CA HIS A 28 -10.42 29.88 -14.84
C HIS A 28 -11.73 29.84 -14.03
N GLY A 29 -12.78 30.52 -14.49
CA GLY A 29 -14.07 30.54 -13.79
C GLY A 29 -14.73 29.16 -13.70
N GLN A 30 -14.62 28.33 -14.75
CA GLN A 30 -15.12 26.96 -14.73
C GLN A 30 -14.29 26.08 -13.79
N VAL A 31 -12.95 26.21 -13.83
CA VAL A 31 -12.04 25.43 -12.97
C VAL A 31 -12.25 25.77 -11.50
N GLN A 32 -12.34 27.06 -11.16
CA GLN A 32 -12.62 27.51 -9.78
C GLN A 32 -13.95 26.97 -9.27
N TYR A 33 -15.02 27.06 -10.08
CA TYR A 33 -16.32 26.51 -9.69
C TYR A 33 -16.26 25.02 -9.39
N ILE A 34 -15.62 24.23 -10.26
CA ILE A 34 -15.51 22.79 -10.07
C ILE A 34 -14.66 22.49 -8.82
N PHE A 35 -13.58 23.25 -8.59
CA PHE A 35 -12.76 23.13 -7.38
C PHE A 35 -13.61 23.32 -6.12
N ASP A 36 -14.36 24.42 -6.03
CA ASP A 36 -15.18 24.75 -4.85
C ASP A 36 -16.30 23.71 -4.59
N GLU A 37 -16.90 23.15 -5.65
CA GLU A 37 -17.90 22.09 -5.51
C GLU A 37 -17.27 20.74 -5.12
N LEU A 38 -16.12 20.39 -5.70
CA LEU A 38 -15.41 19.16 -5.35
C LEU A 38 -14.88 19.18 -3.92
N GLU A 39 -14.46 20.34 -3.42
CA GLU A 39 -14.08 20.53 -2.02
C GLU A 39 -15.27 20.27 -1.08
N ARG A 40 -16.45 20.78 -1.42
CA ARG A 40 -17.70 20.48 -0.68
C ARG A 40 -18.06 19.01 -0.74
N ILE A 41 -17.97 18.38 -1.91
CA ILE A 41 -18.25 16.96 -2.09
C ILE A 41 -17.26 16.10 -1.29
N LYS A 42 -15.96 16.47 -1.25
CA LYS A 42 -14.91 15.76 -0.49
C LYS A 42 -15.26 15.62 0.99
N ALA A 43 -15.85 16.64 1.61
CA ALA A 43 -16.28 16.58 3.01
C ALA A 43 -17.29 15.46 3.28
N PHE A 44 -18.19 15.19 2.32
CA PHE A 44 -19.20 14.15 2.42
C PHE A 44 -18.70 12.76 1.99
N LEU A 45 -17.72 12.70 1.07
CA LEU A 45 -17.22 11.44 0.53
C LEU A 45 -16.66 10.48 1.58
N ARG A 46 -16.10 10.99 2.70
CA ARG A 46 -15.64 10.15 3.81
C ARG A 46 -16.75 9.29 4.39
N VAL A 47 -17.91 9.90 4.62
CA VAL A 47 -19.08 9.22 5.19
C VAL A 47 -19.72 8.32 4.13
N ALA A 48 -19.77 8.76 2.87
CA ALA A 48 -20.34 7.99 1.78
C ALA A 48 -19.54 6.73 1.44
N ASP A 49 -18.20 6.82 1.35
CA ASP A 49 -17.29 5.69 1.07
C ASP A 49 -17.46 4.56 2.10
N ALA A 50 -17.75 4.88 3.37
CA ALA A 50 -17.96 3.90 4.43
C ALA A 50 -19.35 3.23 4.36
N LYS A 51 -20.32 3.86 3.70
CA LYS A 51 -21.72 3.43 3.62
C LYS A 51 -22.12 2.85 2.27
N GLU A 52 -21.28 3.03 1.24
CA GLU A 52 -21.47 2.60 -0.15
C GLU A 52 -21.87 1.11 -0.28
N GLU A 53 -21.31 0.21 0.53
CA GLU A 53 -21.61 -1.23 0.46
C GLU A 53 -23.04 -1.59 0.88
N SER A 54 -23.73 -0.70 1.59
CA SER A 54 -25.07 -0.94 2.11
C SER A 54 -26.17 -0.16 1.38
N ASN A 55 -25.79 0.69 0.42
CA ASN A 55 -26.70 1.60 -0.25
C ASN A 55 -26.35 1.74 -1.74
N ASP A 56 -27.20 1.16 -2.59
CA ASP A 56 -27.03 1.17 -4.04
C ASP A 56 -27.03 2.56 -4.66
N TYR A 57 -27.83 3.49 -4.12
CA TYR A 57 -27.85 4.87 -4.57
C TYR A 57 -26.52 5.58 -4.27
N LEU A 58 -26.03 5.47 -3.03
CA LEU A 58 -24.72 6.03 -2.65
C LEU A 58 -23.60 5.43 -3.49
N ARG A 59 -23.66 4.13 -3.79
CA ARG A 59 -22.70 3.46 -4.67
C ARG A 59 -22.66 4.05 -6.08
N VAL A 60 -23.81 4.28 -6.69
CA VAL A 60 -23.89 4.91 -8.01
C VAL A 60 -23.38 6.35 -7.95
N TRP A 61 -23.77 7.11 -6.92
CA TRP A 61 -23.36 8.51 -6.76
C TRP A 61 -21.85 8.67 -6.53
N VAL A 62 -21.26 7.88 -5.62
CA VAL A 62 -19.80 7.85 -5.37
C VAL A 62 -19.02 7.49 -6.63
N LYS A 63 -19.54 6.54 -7.43
CA LYS A 63 -18.96 6.20 -8.74
C LYS A 63 -18.99 7.39 -9.71
N GLN A 64 -20.12 8.10 -9.82
CA GLN A 64 -20.23 9.27 -10.70
C GLN A 64 -19.27 10.40 -10.32
N VAL A 65 -19.15 10.70 -9.01
CA VAL A 65 -18.19 11.70 -8.51
C VAL A 65 -16.76 11.32 -8.88
N ARG A 66 -16.38 10.05 -8.66
CA ARG A 66 -15.06 9.54 -9.01
C ARG A 66 -14.78 9.66 -10.51
N ASP A 67 -15.74 9.27 -11.35
CA ASP A 67 -15.59 9.32 -12.80
C ASP A 67 -15.44 10.76 -13.31
N VAL A 68 -16.17 11.72 -12.73
CA VAL A 68 -16.03 13.15 -13.06
C VAL A 68 -14.67 13.70 -12.63
N ALA A 69 -14.18 13.35 -11.44
CA ALA A 69 -12.85 13.74 -11.00
C ALA A 69 -11.77 13.23 -11.97
N TYR A 70 -11.88 11.97 -12.42
CA TYR A 70 -10.97 11.40 -13.40
C TYR A 70 -11.07 12.05 -14.77
N ASP A 71 -12.29 12.32 -15.25
CA ASP A 71 -12.50 13.02 -16.53
C ASP A 71 -11.89 14.44 -16.49
N MET A 72 -11.99 15.15 -15.36
CA MET A 72 -11.37 16.47 -15.18
C MET A 72 -9.85 16.41 -15.18
N GLU A 73 -9.27 15.45 -14.45
CA GLU A 73 -7.82 15.24 -14.45
C GLU A 73 -7.29 14.97 -15.87
N ASP A 74 -7.99 14.15 -16.65
CA ASP A 74 -7.61 13.84 -18.03
C ASP A 74 -7.68 15.07 -18.95
N VAL A 75 -8.70 15.93 -18.81
CA VAL A 75 -8.84 17.18 -19.58
C VAL A 75 -7.74 18.18 -19.23
N LEU A 76 -7.42 18.33 -17.94
CA LEU A 76 -6.35 19.22 -17.47
C LEU A 76 -4.98 18.77 -17.95
N ASP A 77 -4.68 17.46 -17.85
CA ASP A 77 -3.42 16.95 -18.32
C ASP A 77 -3.29 17.07 -19.85
N GLU A 78 -4.37 16.83 -20.60
CA GLU A 78 -4.34 17.05 -22.06
C GLU A 78 -4.14 18.55 -22.41
N PHE A 79 -4.70 19.46 -21.61
CA PHE A 79 -4.47 20.89 -21.76
C PHE A 79 -2.99 21.25 -21.56
N MET A 80 -2.38 20.77 -20.47
CA MET A 80 -0.97 21.04 -20.15
C MET A 80 -0.03 20.48 -21.21
N LEU A 81 -0.27 19.26 -21.71
CA LEU A 81 0.50 18.70 -22.82
C LEU A 81 0.46 19.57 -24.07
N ARG A 82 -0.72 20.09 -24.40
CA ARG A 82 -0.91 20.95 -25.58
C ARG A 82 -0.16 22.26 -25.39
N LEU A 83 -0.27 22.93 -24.25
CA LEU A 83 0.45 24.18 -23.97
C LEU A 83 1.97 24.02 -24.13
N LEU A 84 2.54 22.95 -23.58
CA LEU A 84 3.99 22.71 -23.62
C LEU A 84 4.51 22.40 -25.03
N TYR A 85 3.72 21.74 -25.87
CA TYR A 85 4.08 21.48 -27.27
C TYR A 85 4.22 22.76 -28.11
N TYR A 86 3.59 23.86 -27.71
CA TYR A 86 3.61 25.13 -28.45
C TYR A 86 4.71 26.10 -28.00
N HIS A 87 5.37 25.85 -26.86
CA HIS A 87 6.44 26.71 -26.34
C HIS A 87 7.87 26.20 -26.64
N GLY A 88 8.02 25.02 -27.25
CA GLY A 88 9.32 24.46 -27.61
C GLY A 88 9.72 24.68 -29.06
N HIS A 89 10.33 25.84 -29.38
CA HIS A 89 11.47 26.04 -30.30
C HIS A 89 11.73 27.55 -30.53
N GLY A 90 13.01 27.91 -30.69
CA GLY A 90 13.57 29.25 -30.52
C GLY A 90 12.99 30.38 -31.40
N PHE A 91 13.30 31.60 -30.95
CA PHE A 91 13.07 32.90 -31.57
C PHE A 91 13.24 32.90 -33.12
N SER A 92 12.15 32.75 -33.89
CA SER A 92 11.99 33.45 -35.18
C SER A 92 10.57 33.36 -35.79
N SER A 93 10.14 34.50 -36.33
CA SER A 93 9.05 34.77 -37.29
C SER A 93 7.59 34.88 -36.80
N SER A 94 7.01 36.04 -37.12
CA SER A 94 5.71 36.58 -36.67
C SER A 94 4.47 35.89 -37.26
N LEU A 95 4.60 35.10 -38.33
CA LEU A 95 3.49 34.32 -38.90
C LEU A 95 3.25 33.00 -38.14
N HIS A 96 4.28 32.46 -37.49
CA HIS A 96 4.18 31.30 -36.61
C HIS A 96 3.30 31.60 -35.39
N LYS A 97 3.38 32.82 -34.85
CA LYS A 97 2.55 33.27 -33.72
C LYS A 97 1.07 33.32 -34.05
N LEU A 98 0.67 33.74 -35.25
CA LEU A 98 -0.75 33.85 -35.65
C LEU A 98 -1.37 32.47 -35.92
N TYR A 99 -0.62 31.56 -36.56
CA TYR A 99 -0.98 30.15 -36.70
C TYR A 99 -1.08 29.44 -35.33
N HIS A 100 -0.13 29.69 -34.42
CA HIS A 100 -0.17 29.19 -33.03
C HIS A 100 -1.28 29.82 -32.19
N PHE A 101 -1.64 31.08 -32.44
CA PHE A 101 -2.77 31.75 -31.78
C PHE A 101 -4.10 31.14 -32.24
N ILE A 102 -4.27 30.84 -33.53
CA ILE A 102 -5.48 30.20 -34.08
C ILE A 102 -5.58 28.72 -33.65
N LYS A 103 -4.46 27.98 -33.65
CA LYS A 103 -4.42 26.57 -33.20
C LYS A 103 -4.59 26.46 -31.68
N SER A 104 -4.02 27.40 -30.91
CA SER A 104 -4.28 27.51 -29.48
C SER A 104 -5.71 27.98 -29.19
N LEU A 105 -6.32 28.87 -29.99
CA LEU A 105 -7.73 29.25 -29.84
C LEU A 105 -8.67 28.07 -30.09
N LYS A 106 -8.47 27.26 -31.15
CA LYS A 106 -9.26 26.05 -31.39
C LYS A 106 -9.06 25.00 -30.29
N ALA A 107 -7.82 24.79 -29.85
CA ALA A 107 -7.54 23.88 -28.74
C ALA A 107 -8.13 24.37 -27.41
N ARG A 108 -8.04 25.68 -27.13
CA ARG A 108 -8.65 26.35 -25.97
C ARG A 108 -10.17 26.29 -26.02
N HIS A 109 -10.79 26.52 -27.18
CA HIS A 109 -12.23 26.36 -27.36
C HIS A 109 -12.68 24.93 -27.08
N ARG A 110 -11.94 23.93 -27.60
CA ARG A 110 -12.24 22.52 -27.31
C ARG A 110 -12.15 22.23 -25.81
N ILE A 111 -11.10 22.70 -25.14
CA ILE A 111 -10.90 22.46 -23.71
C ILE A 111 -11.90 23.24 -22.86
N ALA A 112 -12.24 24.46 -23.24
CA ALA A 112 -13.32 25.23 -22.61
C ALA A 112 -14.66 24.53 -22.76
N SER A 113 -14.94 23.93 -23.93
CA SER A 113 -16.13 23.11 -24.15
C SER A 113 -16.12 21.84 -23.30
N ASP A 114 -14.99 21.12 -23.24
CA ASP A 114 -14.84 19.91 -22.43
C ASP A 114 -15.00 20.25 -20.92
N MET A 115 -14.41 21.37 -20.48
CA MET A 115 -14.51 21.89 -19.11
C MET A 115 -15.94 22.33 -18.76
N GLN A 116 -16.64 22.98 -19.70
CA GLN A 116 -18.06 23.32 -19.54
C GLN A 116 -18.91 22.06 -19.39
N GLY A 117 -18.62 21.01 -20.17
CA GLY A 117 -19.27 19.71 -20.04
C GLY A 117 -19.03 19.06 -18.67
N ILE A 118 -17.81 19.15 -18.15
CA ILE A 118 -17.48 18.69 -16.79
C ILE A 118 -18.27 19.49 -15.76
N LYS A 119 -18.28 20.82 -15.86
CA LYS A 119 -19.02 21.71 -14.96
C LYS A 119 -20.50 21.31 -14.89
N SER A 120 -21.17 21.14 -16.03
CA SER A 120 -22.58 20.73 -16.07
C SER A 120 -22.82 19.35 -15.44
N ARG A 121 -21.87 18.42 -15.55
CA ARG A 121 -21.95 17.12 -14.88
C ARG A 121 -21.78 17.23 -13.37
N VAL A 122 -20.86 18.06 -12.88
CA VAL A 122 -20.69 18.35 -11.44
C VAL A 122 -21.98 18.96 -10.88
N GLU A 123 -22.55 19.95 -11.56
CA GLU A 123 -23.83 20.58 -11.20
C GLU A 123 -24.95 19.55 -11.11
N SER A 124 -25.06 18.66 -12.10
CA SER A 124 -26.07 17.59 -12.11
C SER A 124 -25.90 16.63 -10.92
N ILE A 125 -24.67 16.24 -10.58
CA ILE A 125 -24.37 15.32 -9.47
C ILE A 125 -24.70 15.98 -8.12
N SER A 126 -24.33 17.26 -7.96
CA SER A 126 -24.61 18.05 -6.76
C SER A 126 -26.13 18.22 -6.57
N ASN A 127 -26.85 18.58 -7.64
CA ASN A 127 -28.31 18.74 -7.64
C ASN A 127 -29.07 17.42 -7.43
N SER A 128 -28.59 16.29 -7.95
CA SER A 128 -29.21 15.00 -7.66
C SER A 128 -29.08 14.64 -6.19
N HIS A 129 -27.90 14.90 -5.59
CA HIS A 129 -27.67 14.59 -4.18
C HIS A 129 -28.60 15.37 -3.27
N THR A 130 -28.76 16.68 -3.47
CA THR A 130 -29.65 17.52 -2.66
C THR A 130 -31.11 17.05 -2.73
N ARG A 131 -31.60 16.68 -3.92
CA ARG A 131 -32.97 16.16 -4.11
C ARG A 131 -33.20 14.83 -3.38
N PHE A 132 -32.28 13.88 -3.48
CA PHE A 132 -32.44 12.58 -2.84
C PHE A 132 -32.23 12.62 -1.33
N ASN A 133 -31.32 13.48 -0.84
CA ASN A 133 -31.10 13.67 0.59
C ASN A 133 -32.33 14.34 1.28
N MET A 134 -33.08 15.18 0.54
CA MET A 134 -34.35 15.75 1.02
C MET A 134 -35.52 14.77 0.98
N ALA A 135 -35.52 13.80 0.07
CA ALA A 135 -36.63 12.88 -0.13
C ALA A 135 -36.70 11.75 0.91
N ILE A 136 -35.65 11.54 1.72
CA ILE A 136 -35.58 10.40 2.66
C ILE A 136 -35.08 10.86 4.04
N PRO A 137 -35.98 11.34 4.92
CA PRO A 137 -35.62 11.69 6.30
C PRO A 137 -35.39 10.40 7.12
N GLY A 138 -34.24 10.30 7.80
CA GLY A 138 -34.01 9.24 8.81
C GLY A 138 -33.10 8.06 8.41
N TRP A 139 -32.15 8.24 7.49
CA TRP A 139 -31.17 7.19 7.15
C TRP A 139 -30.11 6.99 8.24
N SER A 140 -30.45 6.18 9.23
CA SER A 140 -29.64 5.91 10.42
C SER A 140 -28.33 5.18 10.10
N SER A 141 -27.25 5.67 10.71
CA SER A 141 -25.95 5.00 10.85
C SER A 141 -26.03 3.64 11.55
N ASN A 142 -27.22 3.21 12.00
CA ASN A 142 -27.43 2.07 12.87
C ASN A 142 -27.39 0.70 12.15
N ARG A 143 -27.70 0.58 10.84
CA ARG A 143 -27.78 -0.77 10.21
C ARG A 143 -26.41 -1.46 10.05
N LEU A 144 -25.36 -0.72 9.72
CA LEU A 144 -24.00 -1.26 9.61
C LEU A 144 -23.43 -1.58 11.00
N ALA A 145 -23.63 -0.67 11.97
CA ALA A 145 -23.33 -0.90 13.38
C ALA A 145 -24.00 -2.18 13.89
N TYR A 146 -25.31 -2.31 13.67
CA TYR A 146 -26.12 -3.43 14.14
C TYR A 146 -25.69 -4.75 13.52
N ARG A 147 -25.40 -4.80 12.21
CA ARG A 147 -24.91 -6.02 11.55
C ARG A 147 -23.49 -6.39 11.95
N GLN A 148 -22.61 -5.42 12.17
CA GLN A 148 -21.28 -5.68 12.70
C GLN A 148 -21.33 -6.21 14.14
N LEU A 149 -22.17 -5.60 14.97
CA LEU A 149 -22.50 -6.07 16.32
C LEU A 149 -23.10 -7.49 16.28
N THR A 150 -23.91 -7.82 15.26
CA THR A 150 -24.45 -9.18 15.09
C THR A 150 -23.32 -10.19 14.81
N ILE A 151 -22.40 -9.89 13.90
CA ILE A 151 -21.29 -10.79 13.55
C ILE A 151 -20.31 -10.96 14.74
N GLN A 152 -20.02 -9.88 15.48
CA GLN A 152 -19.25 -9.98 16.71
C GLN A 152 -20.02 -10.75 17.78
N GLY A 153 -21.33 -10.56 17.88
CA GLY A 153 -22.23 -11.28 18.78
C GLY A 153 -22.24 -12.79 18.54
N ASP A 154 -22.28 -13.22 17.27
CA ASP A 154 -22.23 -14.65 16.91
C ASP A 154 -20.93 -15.30 17.42
N ALA A 155 -19.80 -14.59 17.34
CA ALA A 155 -18.51 -15.08 17.84
C ALA A 155 -18.48 -15.23 19.38
N LEU A 156 -19.36 -14.52 20.11
CA LEU A 156 -19.49 -14.62 21.56
C LEU A 156 -20.30 -15.84 22.02
N LEU A 157 -21.03 -16.49 21.11
CA LEU A 157 -21.92 -17.62 21.40
C LEU A 157 -21.25 -18.99 21.13
N LEU A 158 -20.01 -19.01 20.65
CA LEU A 158 -19.31 -20.25 20.30
C LEU A 158 -18.87 -21.03 21.56
N GLU A 159 -19.22 -22.32 21.59
CA GLU A 159 -18.79 -23.23 22.65
C GLU A 159 -17.32 -23.64 22.49
N GLU A 160 -16.62 -23.80 23.63
CA GLU A 160 -15.20 -24.17 23.64
C GLU A 160 -14.93 -25.49 22.91
N ALA A 161 -15.87 -26.44 23.01
CA ALA A 161 -15.79 -27.75 22.36
C ALA A 161 -15.77 -27.67 20.82
N GLU A 162 -16.22 -26.57 20.22
CA GLU A 162 -16.18 -26.39 18.77
C GLU A 162 -14.85 -25.81 18.25
N LEU A 163 -14.04 -25.25 19.14
CA LEU A 163 -12.83 -24.50 18.79
C LEU A 163 -11.61 -25.42 18.64
N VAL A 164 -10.64 -24.99 17.84
CA VAL A 164 -9.38 -25.69 17.57
C VAL A 164 -8.23 -24.70 17.75
N GLY A 165 -7.08 -25.16 18.26
CA GLY A 165 -5.87 -24.35 18.42
C GLY A 165 -5.91 -23.26 19.50
N ILE A 166 -6.94 -23.22 20.35
CA ILE A 166 -7.12 -22.16 21.36
C ILE A 166 -6.42 -22.43 22.70
N ALA A 167 -6.06 -23.68 22.99
CA ALA A 167 -5.62 -24.09 24.33
C ALA A 167 -4.33 -23.39 24.77
N GLY A 168 -3.32 -23.34 23.89
CA GLY A 168 -2.06 -22.63 24.14
C GLY A 168 -2.25 -21.12 24.34
N PRO A 169 -2.86 -20.41 23.37
CA PRO A 169 -3.16 -18.99 23.50
C PRO A 169 -3.99 -18.65 24.75
N LYS A 170 -5.02 -19.44 25.06
CA LYS A 170 -5.85 -19.26 26.27
C LYS A 170 -5.02 -19.39 27.53
N LYS A 171 -4.17 -20.41 27.63
CA LYS A 171 -3.27 -20.62 28.78
C LYS A 171 -2.37 -19.41 29.01
N GLN A 172 -1.75 -18.89 27.96
CA GLN A 172 -0.85 -17.74 28.07
C GLN A 172 -1.57 -16.46 28.52
N LEU A 173 -2.76 -16.18 27.97
CA LEU A 173 -3.56 -15.03 28.40
C LEU A 173 -4.02 -15.19 29.85
N MET A 174 -4.38 -16.40 30.28
CA MET A 174 -4.74 -16.70 31.66
C MET A 174 -3.58 -16.45 32.64
N GLU A 175 -2.35 -16.83 32.27
CA GLU A 175 -1.15 -16.57 33.07
C GLU A 175 -0.90 -15.06 33.25
N TRP A 176 -1.07 -14.27 32.18
CA TRP A 176 -0.93 -12.82 32.27
C TRP A 176 -2.05 -12.17 33.08
N LEU A 177 -3.28 -12.65 32.92
CA LEU A 177 -4.45 -12.06 33.58
C LEU A 177 -4.47 -12.34 35.09
N LEU A 178 -4.04 -13.55 35.50
CA LEU A 178 -4.12 -14.02 36.88
C LEU A 178 -2.82 -13.83 37.69
N ASN A 179 -1.84 -13.11 37.14
CA ASN A 179 -0.62 -12.79 37.86
C ASN A 179 -0.89 -11.97 39.16
N ASN A 180 0.11 -11.88 40.03
CA ASN A 180 -0.02 -11.19 41.33
C ASN A 180 0.37 -9.71 41.29
N GLU A 181 0.47 -9.12 40.10
CA GLU A 181 0.84 -7.72 39.93
C GLU A 181 -0.27 -6.81 40.46
N THR A 182 0.10 -5.87 41.32
CA THR A 182 -0.83 -5.00 42.05
C THR A 182 -1.27 -3.78 41.24
N GLY A 183 -0.48 -3.37 40.25
CA GLY A 183 -0.85 -2.30 39.32
C GLY A 183 -1.94 -2.71 38.34
N ARG A 184 -2.56 -1.70 37.71
CA ARG A 184 -3.39 -1.92 36.53
C ARG A 184 -2.49 -2.35 35.36
N GLN A 185 -2.93 -3.32 34.57
CA GLN A 185 -2.22 -3.76 33.37
C GLN A 185 -3.15 -3.80 32.17
N VAL A 186 -2.62 -3.46 31.00
CA VAL A 186 -3.29 -3.59 29.71
C VAL A 186 -2.71 -4.79 28.96
N ILE A 187 -3.60 -5.66 28.48
CA ILE A 187 -3.27 -6.82 27.66
C ILE A 187 -3.95 -6.64 26.29
N SER A 188 -3.14 -6.39 25.26
CA SER A 188 -3.65 -6.14 23.91
C SER A 188 -3.45 -7.37 23.02
N VAL A 189 -4.54 -7.90 22.46
CA VAL A 189 -4.54 -9.01 21.50
C VAL A 189 -4.69 -8.43 20.10
N VAL A 190 -3.64 -8.60 19.28
CA VAL A 190 -3.56 -8.03 17.93
C VAL A 190 -3.45 -9.11 16.86
N GLY A 191 -4.03 -8.82 15.69
CA GLY A 191 -3.90 -9.67 14.52
C GLY A 191 -4.92 -9.34 13.43
N MET A 192 -4.77 -9.96 12.26
CA MET A 192 -5.67 -9.80 11.11
C MET A 192 -7.15 -10.11 11.45
N GLY A 193 -8.07 -9.49 10.70
CA GLY A 193 -9.50 -9.80 10.77
C GLY A 193 -9.76 -11.29 10.45
N GLY A 194 -10.61 -11.95 11.24
CA GLY A 194 -10.95 -13.36 11.04
C GLY A 194 -10.04 -14.38 11.76
N LEU A 195 -9.00 -13.95 12.49
CA LEU A 195 -8.12 -14.84 13.27
C LEU A 195 -8.74 -15.40 14.56
N GLY A 196 -9.91 -14.92 15.00
CA GLY A 196 -10.55 -15.42 16.23
C GLY A 196 -10.15 -14.69 17.52
N LYS A 197 -9.63 -13.46 17.45
CA LYS A 197 -9.28 -12.64 18.64
C LYS A 197 -10.42 -12.50 19.64
N THR A 198 -11.60 -12.09 19.17
CA THR A 198 -12.82 -11.93 19.97
C THR A 198 -13.17 -13.25 20.65
N THR A 199 -13.15 -14.36 19.90
CA THR A 199 -13.42 -15.70 20.42
C THR A 199 -12.42 -16.11 21.50
N LEU A 200 -11.11 -15.91 21.27
CA LEU A 200 -10.07 -16.24 22.25
C LEU A 200 -10.23 -15.45 23.55
N VAL A 201 -10.41 -14.12 23.46
CA VAL A 201 -10.59 -13.27 24.64
C VAL A 201 -11.89 -13.61 25.36
N LYS A 202 -12.95 -13.99 24.63
CA LYS A 202 -14.20 -14.45 25.21
C LYS A 202 -14.02 -15.73 26.04
N GLN A 203 -13.28 -16.72 25.53
CA GLN A 203 -12.97 -17.96 26.27
C GLN A 203 -12.18 -17.70 27.56
N VAL A 204 -11.33 -16.67 27.58
CA VAL A 204 -10.61 -16.22 28.78
C VAL A 204 -11.55 -15.50 29.74
N TYR A 205 -12.35 -14.55 29.23
CA TYR A 205 -13.30 -13.76 30.01
C TYR A 205 -14.35 -14.63 30.72
N ASP A 206 -14.82 -15.68 30.05
CA ASP A 206 -15.83 -16.58 30.61
C ASP A 206 -15.28 -17.63 31.57
N ASP A 207 -13.96 -17.78 31.67
CA ASP A 207 -13.33 -18.77 32.53
C ASP A 207 -13.73 -18.55 34.01
N PRO A 208 -14.16 -19.60 34.73
CA PRO A 208 -14.58 -19.48 36.12
C PRO A 208 -13.52 -18.87 37.06
N LYS A 209 -12.23 -19.11 36.80
CA LYS A 209 -11.13 -18.54 37.60
C LYS A 209 -11.06 -17.03 37.43
N VAL A 210 -11.31 -16.54 36.22
CA VAL A 210 -11.33 -15.10 35.90
C VAL A 210 -12.53 -14.44 36.57
N LYS A 211 -13.74 -14.97 36.37
CA LYS A 211 -14.96 -14.45 37.01
C LYS A 211 -14.87 -14.43 38.54
N LYS A 212 -14.21 -15.42 39.14
CA LYS A 212 -13.96 -15.46 40.59
C LYS A 212 -12.95 -14.40 41.04
N ARG A 213 -11.93 -14.10 40.24
CA ARG A 213 -10.86 -13.15 40.56
C ARG A 213 -11.31 -11.69 40.41
N PHE A 214 -12.08 -11.38 39.39
CA PHE A 214 -12.55 -10.02 39.05
C PHE A 214 -14.06 -9.91 39.28
N LYS A 215 -14.46 -9.42 40.46
CA LYS A 215 -15.89 -9.28 40.79
C LYS A 215 -16.60 -8.23 39.93
N VAL A 216 -15.87 -7.19 39.52
CA VAL A 216 -16.35 -6.19 38.56
C VAL A 216 -15.77 -6.57 37.21
N HIS A 217 -16.61 -6.93 36.26
CA HIS A 217 -16.17 -7.23 34.91
C HIS A 217 -17.17 -6.72 33.87
N ALA A 218 -16.67 -6.16 32.78
CA ALA A 218 -17.50 -5.62 31.70
C ALA A 218 -16.93 -6.00 30.33
N TRP A 219 -17.84 -6.21 29.37
CA TRP A 219 -17.49 -6.49 27.98
C TRP A 219 -18.08 -5.42 27.07
N ILE A 220 -17.22 -4.66 26.40
CA ILE A 220 -17.61 -3.49 25.61
C ILE A 220 -17.21 -3.72 24.16
N THR A 221 -18.18 -3.62 23.25
CA THR A 221 -17.91 -3.81 21.82
C THR A 221 -17.70 -2.45 21.14
N VAL A 222 -16.47 -2.16 20.74
CA VAL A 222 -16.10 -0.89 20.12
C VAL A 222 -16.39 -0.95 18.62
N SER A 223 -17.51 -0.35 18.20
CA SER A 223 -17.86 -0.24 16.79
C SER A 223 -17.51 1.13 16.21
N ARG A 224 -17.14 1.18 14.92
CA ARG A 224 -16.72 2.39 14.21
C ARG A 224 -17.78 3.51 14.18
N SER A 225 -19.05 3.16 14.34
CA SER A 225 -20.18 4.09 14.19
C SER A 225 -20.90 4.40 15.49
N ILE A 226 -20.43 3.86 16.62
CA ILE A 226 -21.00 4.14 17.94
C ILE A 226 -20.64 5.57 18.35
N ASN A 227 -21.61 6.31 18.89
CA ASN A 227 -21.32 7.60 19.49
C ASN A 227 -20.45 7.36 20.74
N LYS A 228 -19.46 8.23 20.94
CA LYS A 228 -18.58 8.20 22.11
C LYS A 228 -19.35 8.23 23.43
N GLU A 229 -20.51 8.89 23.46
CA GLU A 229 -21.44 8.89 24.60
C GLU A 229 -22.04 7.51 24.85
N ASP A 230 -22.56 6.85 23.81
CA ASP A 230 -23.16 5.51 23.91
C ASP A 230 -22.18 4.48 24.48
N LEU A 231 -20.88 4.62 24.16
CA LEU A 231 -19.85 3.73 24.65
C LEU A 231 -19.57 3.90 26.15
N ILE A 232 -19.63 5.13 26.66
CA ILE A 232 -19.54 5.38 28.10
C ILE A 232 -20.79 4.85 28.80
N ASP A 233 -21.95 4.95 28.17
CA ASP A 233 -23.21 4.44 28.70
C ASP A 233 -23.21 2.90 28.77
N GLU A 234 -22.64 2.23 27.77
CA GLU A 234 -22.44 0.77 27.78
C GLU A 234 -21.52 0.35 28.94
N ILE A 235 -20.38 1.03 29.11
CA ILE A 235 -19.46 0.81 30.24
C ILE A 235 -20.17 0.99 31.58
N PHE A 236 -20.90 2.10 31.73
CA PHE A 236 -21.59 2.43 32.96
C PHE A 236 -22.64 1.37 33.31
N THR A 237 -23.42 0.96 32.32
CA THR A 237 -24.53 -0.01 32.49
C THR A 237 -24.00 -1.40 32.83
N ASP A 238 -22.93 -1.86 32.17
CA ASP A 238 -22.42 -3.22 32.36
C ASP A 238 -21.69 -3.38 33.71
N ILE A 239 -21.08 -2.29 34.22
CA ILE A 239 -20.41 -2.24 35.52
C ILE A 239 -21.41 -2.14 36.69
N ARG A 240 -22.54 -1.43 36.53
CA ARG A 240 -23.54 -1.21 37.59
C ARG A 240 -24.86 -1.94 37.32
N LYS A 241 -25.07 -3.07 37.99
CA LYS A 241 -26.37 -3.75 38.04
C LYS A 241 -26.99 -3.49 39.43
N PRO A 242 -27.92 -2.54 39.69
CA PRO A 242 -28.82 -1.76 38.81
C PRO A 242 -28.65 -0.22 38.90
N VAL A 243 -29.30 0.52 38.00
CA VAL A 243 -29.16 1.99 37.82
C VAL A 243 -30.19 2.77 38.67
N PRO A 244 -29.80 3.79 39.47
CA PRO A 244 -30.73 4.77 40.02
C PRO A 244 -31.35 5.62 38.89
N PRO A 245 -32.65 5.98 38.95
CA PRO A 245 -33.38 6.67 37.87
C PRO A 245 -32.86 8.08 37.49
N GLU A 246 -31.80 8.58 38.13
CA GLU A 246 -31.21 9.91 37.92
C GLU A 246 -30.05 9.92 36.89
N VAL A 247 -29.68 8.78 36.31
CA VAL A 247 -28.46 8.63 35.49
C VAL A 247 -28.64 8.95 33.99
N SER A 248 -29.85 8.79 33.43
CA SER A 248 -30.10 9.02 31.99
C SER A 248 -29.88 10.47 31.55
N ASN A 249 -29.95 11.43 32.48
CA ASN A 249 -29.74 12.87 32.21
C ASN A 249 -28.35 13.39 32.62
N MET A 250 -27.42 12.53 33.04
CA MET A 250 -26.06 12.97 33.42
C MET A 250 -25.19 13.25 32.20
N ASN A 251 -24.48 14.39 32.23
CA ASN A 251 -23.43 14.69 31.24
C ASN A 251 -22.29 13.66 31.32
N ILE A 252 -21.61 13.43 30.19
CA ILE A 252 -20.55 12.44 29.99
C ILE A 252 -19.41 12.55 31.01
N ASP A 253 -19.02 13.76 31.40
CA ASP A 253 -17.92 13.96 32.36
C ASP A 253 -18.29 13.47 33.76
N ARG A 254 -19.53 13.69 34.19
CA ARG A 254 -20.04 13.14 35.46
C ARG A 254 -20.12 11.62 35.42
N LYS A 255 -20.53 11.04 34.29
CA LYS A 255 -20.53 9.58 34.09
C LYS A 255 -19.12 9.02 34.22
N ARG A 256 -18.12 9.67 33.62
CA ARG A 256 -16.70 9.30 33.71
C ARG A 256 -16.14 9.37 35.13
N GLU A 257 -16.41 10.45 35.85
CA GLU A 257 -16.02 10.58 37.27
C GLU A 257 -16.63 9.45 38.09
N THR A 258 -17.92 9.19 37.89
CA THR A 258 -18.63 8.12 38.60
C THR A 258 -18.07 6.72 38.30
N ILE A 259 -17.68 6.44 37.04
CA ILE A 259 -17.01 5.20 36.66
C ILE A 259 -15.67 5.09 37.38
N LYS A 260 -14.86 6.15 37.38
CA LYS A 260 -13.57 6.17 38.07
C LYS A 260 -13.71 5.89 39.55
N ASP A 261 -14.59 6.61 40.24
CA ASP A 261 -14.80 6.47 41.68
C ASP A 261 -15.21 5.04 42.04
N PHE A 262 -16.12 4.45 41.26
CA PHE A 262 -16.58 3.08 41.45
C PHE A 262 -15.46 2.03 41.25
N LEU A 263 -14.65 2.21 40.21
CA LEU A 263 -13.58 1.28 39.85
C LEU A 263 -12.31 1.46 40.69
N GLN A 264 -12.09 2.63 41.30
CA GLN A 264 -10.84 2.97 41.98
C GLN A 264 -10.55 2.09 43.20
N GLN A 265 -11.59 1.63 43.90
CA GLN A 265 -11.50 0.76 45.07
C GLN A 265 -11.77 -0.72 44.77
N SER A 266 -11.85 -1.07 43.49
CA SER A 266 -12.26 -2.41 43.04
C SER A 266 -11.18 -3.06 42.19
N ARG A 267 -11.10 -4.40 42.25
CA ARG A 267 -10.41 -5.19 41.22
C ARG A 267 -11.36 -5.42 40.06
N TYR A 268 -11.06 -4.85 38.90
CA TYR A 268 -11.91 -4.95 37.72
C TYR A 268 -11.22 -5.59 36.51
N LEU A 269 -12.04 -6.15 35.62
CA LEU A 269 -11.66 -6.59 34.28
C LEU A 269 -12.55 -5.91 33.25
N ILE A 270 -11.98 -5.09 32.37
CA ILE A 270 -12.74 -4.49 31.27
C ILE A 270 -12.18 -5.01 29.94
N VAL A 271 -13.05 -5.59 29.12
CA VAL A 271 -12.71 -6.00 27.75
C VAL A 271 -13.22 -4.95 26.78
N LEU A 272 -12.34 -4.45 25.92
CA LEU A 272 -12.65 -3.58 24.80
C LEU A 272 -12.44 -4.38 23.51
N ASP A 273 -13.52 -4.91 22.94
CA ASP A 273 -13.47 -5.73 21.73
C ASP A 273 -13.58 -4.88 20.46
N GLY A 274 -12.55 -4.93 19.62
CA GLY A 274 -12.59 -4.38 18.27
C GLY A 274 -12.17 -2.92 18.15
N VAL A 275 -11.24 -2.43 18.98
CA VAL A 275 -10.76 -1.03 18.93
C VAL A 275 -10.09 -0.71 17.59
N TRP A 276 -10.54 0.36 16.92
CA TRP A 276 -10.15 0.73 15.56
C TRP A 276 -8.92 1.64 15.51
N ASP A 277 -8.90 2.70 16.33
CA ASP A 277 -7.83 3.68 16.34
C ASP A 277 -7.38 4.11 17.75
N VAL A 278 -6.28 4.85 17.81
CA VAL A 278 -5.65 5.30 19.06
C VAL A 278 -6.51 6.33 19.78
N ASN A 279 -7.30 7.14 19.06
CA ASN A 279 -8.15 8.16 19.67
C ASN A 279 -9.32 7.53 20.43
N ASP A 280 -9.89 6.44 19.91
CA ASP A 280 -10.91 5.66 20.60
C ASP A 280 -10.37 5.08 21.90
N TRP A 281 -9.16 4.52 21.85
CA TRP A 281 -8.48 4.05 23.05
C TRP A 281 -8.24 5.18 24.07
N ASP A 282 -7.66 6.30 23.64
CA ASP A 282 -7.37 7.43 24.54
C ASP A 282 -8.65 7.98 25.18
N PHE A 283 -9.73 8.07 24.40
CA PHE A 283 -11.03 8.49 24.89
C PHE A 283 -11.58 7.58 26.01
N ILE A 284 -11.45 6.25 25.85
CA ILE A 284 -11.90 5.26 26.84
C ILE A 284 -10.98 5.25 28.05
N LYS A 285 -9.66 5.26 27.82
CA LYS A 285 -8.61 5.28 28.85
C LYS A 285 -8.83 6.39 29.86
N HIS A 286 -9.23 7.59 29.41
CA HIS A 286 -9.52 8.72 30.29
C HIS A 286 -10.76 8.54 31.18
N SER A 287 -11.57 7.52 30.95
CA SER A 287 -12.76 7.17 31.73
C SER A 287 -12.47 6.09 32.78
N LEU A 288 -11.26 5.52 32.78
CA LEU A 288 -10.85 4.44 33.66
C LEU A 288 -9.78 4.93 34.67
N PRO A 289 -9.75 4.39 35.90
CA PRO A 289 -8.74 4.80 36.88
C PRO A 289 -7.36 4.27 36.48
N SER A 290 -6.37 5.15 36.45
CA SER A 290 -4.96 4.80 36.16
C SER A 290 -4.23 4.23 37.37
N ASN A 291 -4.48 4.80 38.57
CA ASN A 291 -3.84 4.40 39.81
C ASN A 291 -4.71 3.41 40.59
N ASN A 292 -4.75 2.16 40.16
CA ASN A 292 -5.43 1.06 40.86
C ASN A 292 -4.39 0.08 41.42
N ARG A 293 -4.37 -0.10 42.75
CA ARG A 293 -3.46 -1.03 43.46
C ARG A 293 -4.08 -2.42 43.72
N TYR A 294 -5.25 -2.68 43.13
CA TYR A 294 -6.00 -3.91 43.35
C TYR A 294 -5.72 -4.96 42.26
N GLY A 295 -4.78 -4.72 41.35
CA GLY A 295 -4.42 -5.65 40.28
C GLY A 295 -5.51 -5.75 39.20
N SER A 296 -6.01 -4.61 38.74
CA SER A 296 -7.05 -4.55 37.69
C SER A 296 -6.48 -4.78 36.29
N ARG A 297 -7.32 -5.25 35.37
CA ARG A 297 -6.90 -5.63 34.02
C ARG A 297 -7.80 -4.99 32.97
N ILE A 298 -7.20 -4.54 31.88
CA ILE A 298 -7.91 -4.12 30.67
C ILE A 298 -7.45 -5.03 29.55
N MET A 299 -8.38 -5.67 28.86
CA MET A 299 -8.07 -6.44 27.65
C MET A 299 -8.56 -5.68 26.42
N VAL A 300 -7.71 -5.54 25.42
CA VAL A 300 -8.05 -4.85 24.17
C VAL A 300 -7.89 -5.85 23.02
N THR A 301 -8.91 -5.99 22.16
CA THR A 301 -8.72 -6.68 20.87
C THR A 301 -8.65 -5.63 19.75
N THR A 302 -7.68 -5.76 18.86
CA THR A 302 -7.53 -4.83 17.74
C THR A 302 -6.94 -5.50 16.51
N ARG A 303 -7.16 -4.90 15.33
CA ARG A 303 -6.51 -5.26 14.07
C ARG A 303 -5.27 -4.42 13.78
N ASN A 304 -5.04 -3.38 14.58
CA ASN A 304 -3.97 -2.40 14.37
C ASN A 304 -2.92 -2.51 15.49
N ALA A 305 -1.69 -2.88 15.11
CA ALA A 305 -0.55 -2.98 16.01
C ALA A 305 -0.21 -1.63 16.66
N GLU A 306 -0.49 -0.51 16.00
CA GLU A 306 -0.31 0.82 16.59
C GLU A 306 -1.23 1.03 17.80
N VAL A 307 -2.48 0.57 17.73
CA VAL A 307 -3.42 0.61 18.86
C VAL A 307 -2.93 -0.29 19.99
N ALA A 308 -2.40 -1.48 19.66
CA ALA A 308 -1.84 -2.38 20.66
C ALA A 308 -0.62 -1.77 21.36
N SER A 309 0.27 -1.08 20.63
CA SER A 309 1.42 -0.36 21.20
C SER A 309 1.00 0.87 22.01
N ALA A 310 0.04 1.65 21.54
CA ALA A 310 -0.45 2.84 22.26
C ALA A 310 -1.24 2.50 23.53
N SER A 311 -1.82 1.30 23.58
CA SER A 311 -2.52 0.80 24.77
C SER A 311 -1.61 0.14 25.80
N CYS A 312 -0.46 -0.38 25.37
CA CYS A 312 0.53 -1.04 26.23
C CYS A 312 1.81 -0.19 26.38
N VAL A 313 1.75 0.85 27.21
CA VAL A 313 2.87 1.81 27.43
C VAL A 313 3.60 1.55 28.75
N GLU A 314 2.93 0.93 29.72
CA GLU A 314 3.50 0.68 31.05
C GLU A 314 4.40 -0.58 31.02
N ILE A 315 5.41 -0.63 31.90
CA ILE A 315 6.47 -1.67 31.91
C ILE A 315 5.90 -3.10 31.96
N HIS A 316 4.74 -3.28 32.62
CA HIS A 316 4.13 -4.59 32.80
C HIS A 316 3.01 -4.90 31.81
N ASP A 317 2.69 -3.99 30.89
CA ASP A 317 1.70 -4.23 29.84
C ASP A 317 2.19 -5.29 28.85
N LYS A 318 1.24 -5.99 28.20
CA LYS A 318 1.55 -7.14 27.34
C LYS A 318 0.81 -7.04 26.02
N VAL A 319 1.53 -7.25 24.92
CA VAL A 319 0.94 -7.42 23.58
C VAL A 319 1.03 -8.88 23.18
N TYR A 320 -0.12 -9.49 22.88
CA TYR A 320 -0.24 -10.82 22.31
C TYR A 320 -0.48 -10.71 20.79
N ASN A 321 0.51 -11.09 19.99
CA ASN A 321 0.32 -11.26 18.55
C ASN A 321 -0.33 -12.61 18.30
N LEU A 322 -1.60 -12.61 17.89
CA LEU A 322 -2.31 -13.84 17.58
C LEU A 322 -1.87 -14.35 16.20
N GLU A 323 -1.30 -15.55 16.18
CA GLU A 323 -0.87 -16.21 14.95
C GLU A 323 -2.01 -17.00 14.28
N PRO A 324 -1.94 -17.24 12.96
CA PRO A 324 -2.83 -18.16 12.28
C PRO A 324 -2.72 -19.59 12.81
N LEU A 325 -3.76 -20.40 12.60
CA LEU A 325 -3.74 -21.82 12.94
C LEU A 325 -2.62 -22.55 12.20
N SER A 326 -2.03 -23.56 12.86
CA SER A 326 -1.08 -24.45 12.23
C SER A 326 -1.74 -25.23 11.07
N PRO A 327 -0.96 -25.81 10.14
CA PRO A 327 -1.51 -26.67 9.10
C PRO A 327 -2.35 -27.83 9.66
N GLU A 328 -1.93 -28.40 10.79
CA GLU A 328 -2.60 -29.50 11.47
C GLU A 328 -3.92 -29.05 12.12
N GLU A 329 -3.90 -27.92 12.84
CA GLU A 329 -5.09 -27.33 13.44
C GLU A 329 -6.10 -26.88 12.37
N SER A 330 -5.60 -26.35 11.25
CA SER A 330 -6.42 -25.95 10.11
C SER A 330 -7.11 -27.16 9.46
N TRP A 331 -6.38 -28.27 9.34
CA TRP A 331 -6.90 -29.54 8.84
C TRP A 331 -7.98 -30.12 9.76
N GLU A 332 -7.72 -30.13 11.07
CA GLU A 332 -8.68 -30.59 12.08
C GLU A 332 -9.97 -29.77 12.01
N LEU A 333 -9.86 -28.43 11.98
CA LEU A 333 -11.02 -27.54 11.90
C LEU A 333 -11.83 -27.76 10.63
N LEU A 334 -11.17 -27.92 9.47
CA LEU A 334 -11.82 -28.22 8.21
C LEU A 334 -12.60 -29.54 8.28
N CYS A 335 -11.97 -30.61 8.78
CA CYS A 335 -12.61 -31.93 8.85
C CYS A 335 -13.81 -31.91 9.79
N LYS A 336 -13.67 -31.25 10.94
CA LYS A 336 -14.74 -31.10 11.93
C LYS A 336 -15.96 -30.40 11.35
N LYS A 337 -15.76 -29.32 10.58
CA LYS A 337 -16.86 -28.51 10.03
C LYS A 337 -17.42 -29.03 8.71
N THR A 338 -16.59 -29.66 7.87
CA THR A 338 -17.00 -30.15 6.54
C THR A 338 -17.60 -31.56 6.61
N PHE A 339 -16.93 -32.48 7.29
CA PHE A 339 -17.29 -33.90 7.34
C PHE A 339 -17.97 -34.31 8.65
N GLN A 340 -18.39 -33.32 9.47
CA GLN A 340 -19.04 -33.55 10.77
C GLN A 340 -18.19 -34.43 11.71
N GLY A 341 -16.86 -34.27 11.66
CA GLY A 341 -15.91 -35.05 12.46
C GLY A 341 -15.53 -36.42 11.88
N LYS A 342 -16.08 -36.81 10.72
CA LYS A 342 -15.61 -37.99 9.98
C LYS A 342 -14.26 -37.68 9.29
N PRO A 343 -13.44 -38.71 9.00
CA PRO A 343 -12.21 -38.51 8.25
C PRO A 343 -12.52 -38.02 6.83
N CYS A 344 -11.66 -37.14 6.30
CA CYS A 344 -11.71 -36.71 4.91
C CYS A 344 -11.57 -37.92 3.98
N PRO A 345 -12.38 -38.04 2.91
CA PRO A 345 -12.14 -39.01 1.85
C PRO A 345 -10.76 -38.81 1.21
N ARG A 346 -10.01 -39.91 1.00
CA ARG A 346 -8.63 -39.86 0.48
C ARG A 346 -8.50 -39.13 -0.86
N ASN A 347 -9.50 -39.25 -1.72
CA ASN A 347 -9.55 -38.59 -3.02
C ASN A 347 -9.67 -37.06 -2.93
N LEU A 348 -10.07 -36.51 -1.78
CA LEU A 348 -10.24 -35.08 -1.56
C LEU A 348 -9.08 -34.45 -0.77
N GLU A 349 -8.16 -35.25 -0.22
CA GLU A 349 -7.11 -34.75 0.69
C GLU A 349 -6.22 -33.69 0.02
N GLU A 350 -5.73 -33.95 -1.19
CA GLU A 350 -4.88 -33.01 -1.93
C GLU A 350 -5.60 -31.68 -2.21
N VAL A 351 -6.88 -31.76 -2.57
CA VAL A 351 -7.72 -30.59 -2.85
C VAL A 351 -7.95 -29.80 -1.56
N CYS A 352 -8.30 -30.46 -0.46
CA CYS A 352 -8.46 -29.85 0.85
C CYS A 352 -7.19 -29.14 1.33
N HIS A 353 -6.01 -29.75 1.15
CA HIS A 353 -4.73 -29.10 1.46
C HIS A 353 -4.48 -27.85 0.60
N CYS A 354 -4.82 -27.90 -0.69
CA CYS A 354 -4.72 -26.73 -1.56
C CYS A 354 -5.67 -25.59 -1.13
N ILE A 355 -6.91 -25.91 -0.73
CA ILE A 355 -7.87 -24.94 -0.16
C ILE A 355 -7.32 -24.33 1.13
N LEU A 356 -6.84 -25.15 2.06
CA LEU A 356 -6.30 -24.69 3.35
C LEU A 356 -5.09 -23.77 3.19
N ASN A 357 -4.21 -24.08 2.23
CA ASN A 357 -3.08 -23.20 1.90
C ASN A 357 -3.53 -21.80 1.49
N ARG A 358 -4.70 -21.66 0.83
CA ARG A 358 -5.30 -20.35 0.49
C ARG A 358 -6.02 -19.69 1.65
N CYS A 359 -6.61 -20.48 2.56
CA CYS A 359 -7.19 -19.97 3.81
C CYS A 359 -6.11 -19.37 4.72
N GLY A 360 -4.87 -19.85 4.62
CA GLY A 360 -3.72 -19.31 5.34
C GLY A 360 -3.86 -19.37 6.86
N GLY A 361 -4.56 -20.40 7.36
CA GLY A 361 -4.78 -20.60 8.80
C GLY A 361 -5.80 -19.66 9.44
N LEU A 362 -6.59 -18.90 8.67
CA LEU A 362 -7.66 -18.07 9.23
C LEU A 362 -8.89 -18.92 9.61
N PRO A 363 -9.27 -19.01 10.89
CA PRO A 363 -10.43 -19.81 11.31
C PRO A 363 -11.73 -19.39 10.63
N LEU A 364 -11.98 -18.09 10.50
CA LEU A 364 -13.19 -17.58 9.84
C LEU A 364 -13.29 -18.08 8.38
N ALA A 365 -12.16 -18.11 7.67
CA ALA A 365 -12.14 -18.53 6.28
C ALA A 365 -12.35 -20.04 6.15
N ILE A 366 -11.68 -20.81 7.01
CA ILE A 366 -11.83 -22.27 7.05
C ILE A 366 -13.29 -22.63 7.31
N VAL A 367 -13.92 -22.04 8.34
CA VAL A 367 -15.33 -22.30 8.67
C VAL A 367 -16.27 -21.91 7.53
N ALA A 368 -16.09 -20.73 6.92
CA ALA A 368 -16.93 -20.27 5.83
C ALA A 368 -16.82 -21.18 4.59
N ILE A 369 -15.60 -21.63 4.26
CA ILE A 369 -15.37 -22.52 3.13
C ILE A 369 -15.85 -23.95 3.43
N SER A 370 -15.66 -24.47 4.65
CA SER A 370 -16.26 -25.73 5.08
C SER A 370 -17.77 -25.74 4.87
N ALA A 371 -18.46 -24.63 5.16
CA ALA A 371 -19.90 -24.52 4.96
C ALA A 371 -20.33 -24.49 3.48
N VAL A 372 -19.43 -24.14 2.57
CA VAL A 372 -19.63 -24.29 1.12
C VAL A 372 -19.33 -25.73 0.70
N LEU A 373 -18.19 -26.29 1.13
CA LEU A 373 -17.77 -27.65 0.82
C LEU A 373 -18.76 -28.72 1.30
N ALA A 374 -19.36 -28.53 2.47
CA ALA A 374 -20.38 -29.43 3.01
C ALA A 374 -21.67 -29.52 2.15
N THR A 375 -21.81 -28.69 1.12
CA THR A 375 -22.92 -28.77 0.15
C THR A 375 -22.56 -29.45 -1.16
N LYS A 376 -21.29 -29.82 -1.34
CA LYS A 376 -20.73 -30.39 -2.56
C LYS A 376 -20.84 -31.90 -2.53
N ASP A 377 -20.82 -32.53 -3.71
CA ASP A 377 -20.79 -33.99 -3.79
C ASP A 377 -19.36 -34.50 -3.52
N ASP A 378 -19.19 -35.33 -2.49
CA ASP A 378 -17.91 -35.93 -2.10
C ASP A 378 -17.32 -36.83 -3.20
N ALA A 379 -18.16 -37.36 -4.11
CA ALA A 379 -17.72 -38.18 -5.23
C ALA A 379 -17.17 -37.36 -6.41
N ASN A 380 -17.47 -36.05 -6.48
CA ASN A 380 -17.11 -35.19 -7.61
C ASN A 380 -15.91 -34.29 -7.28
N ILE A 381 -14.70 -34.82 -7.48
CA ILE A 381 -13.43 -34.12 -7.20
C ILE A 381 -13.32 -32.80 -7.95
N ASP A 382 -13.84 -32.73 -9.19
CA ASP A 382 -13.74 -31.52 -10.02
C ASP A 382 -14.52 -30.35 -9.41
N GLU A 383 -15.64 -30.63 -8.73
CA GLU A 383 -16.42 -29.60 -8.04
C GLU A 383 -15.62 -28.97 -6.88
N TRP A 384 -14.84 -29.78 -6.18
CA TRP A 384 -13.96 -29.34 -5.10
C TRP A 384 -12.70 -28.65 -5.64
N ALA A 385 -12.08 -29.22 -6.68
CA ALA A 385 -10.87 -28.69 -7.30
C ALA A 385 -11.13 -27.32 -7.96
N SER A 386 -12.36 -27.08 -8.43
CA SER A 386 -12.76 -25.77 -8.94
C SER A 386 -12.47 -24.67 -7.92
N LEU A 387 -12.79 -24.87 -6.63
CA LEU A 387 -12.51 -23.90 -5.57
C LEU A 387 -11.02 -23.57 -5.51
N CYS A 388 -10.13 -24.57 -5.49
CA CYS A 388 -8.67 -24.37 -5.48
C CYS A 388 -8.16 -23.46 -6.59
N HIS A 389 -8.75 -23.56 -7.79
CA HIS A 389 -8.29 -22.80 -8.95
C HIS A 389 -9.03 -21.45 -9.09
N THR A 390 -10.30 -21.37 -8.70
CA THR A 390 -11.21 -20.22 -8.90
C THR A 390 -11.76 -19.60 -7.61
N PHE A 391 -10.94 -19.45 -6.56
CA PHE A 391 -11.34 -18.67 -5.35
C PHE A 391 -11.97 -17.31 -5.68
N GLY A 392 -11.43 -16.57 -6.66
CA GLY A 392 -11.86 -15.20 -6.95
C GLY A 392 -13.36 -15.09 -7.30
N PRO A 393 -13.85 -15.79 -8.34
CA PRO A 393 -15.28 -15.84 -8.66
C PRO A 393 -16.17 -16.35 -7.52
N GLU A 394 -15.73 -17.38 -6.78
CA GLU A 394 -16.52 -17.92 -5.67
C GLU A 394 -16.71 -16.88 -4.56
N ILE A 395 -15.61 -16.20 -4.19
CA ILE A 395 -15.61 -15.08 -3.26
C ILE A 395 -16.33 -13.86 -3.89
N GLY A 396 -16.46 -13.76 -5.20
CA GLY A 396 -17.37 -12.79 -5.83
C GLY A 396 -18.83 -13.10 -5.53
N GLU A 397 -19.30 -14.28 -5.94
CA GLU A 397 -20.73 -14.53 -6.21
C GLU A 397 -21.44 -15.35 -5.13
N ASN A 398 -20.72 -16.14 -4.32
CA ASN A 398 -21.35 -17.02 -3.34
C ASN A 398 -21.79 -16.26 -2.08
N TYR A 399 -23.11 -16.23 -1.81
CA TYR A 399 -23.72 -15.54 -0.67
C TYR A 399 -23.28 -16.10 0.69
N ARG A 400 -22.89 -17.39 0.76
CA ARG A 400 -22.40 -18.03 2.00
C ARG A 400 -21.07 -17.45 2.45
N LEU A 401 -20.31 -16.87 1.52
CA LEU A 401 -19.02 -16.24 1.80
C LEU A 401 -19.17 -14.74 2.14
N ASP A 402 -20.38 -14.16 2.08
CA ASP A 402 -20.57 -12.72 2.25
C ASP A 402 -20.16 -12.21 3.62
N ASN A 403 -20.39 -12.98 4.69
CA ASN A 403 -19.94 -12.61 6.03
C ASN A 403 -18.42 -12.56 6.12
N MET A 404 -17.73 -13.56 5.54
CA MET A 404 -16.27 -13.58 5.47
C MET A 404 -15.75 -12.38 4.66
N LYS A 405 -16.31 -12.13 3.46
CA LYS A 405 -15.97 -10.98 2.61
C LYS A 405 -16.11 -9.67 3.36
N ARG A 406 -17.22 -9.48 4.08
CA ARG A 406 -17.48 -8.28 4.89
C ARG A 406 -16.43 -8.11 5.97
N VAL A 407 -16.21 -9.14 6.80
CA VAL A 407 -15.24 -9.07 7.92
C VAL A 407 -13.85 -8.71 7.43
N LEU A 408 -13.41 -9.30 6.32
CA LEU A 408 -12.11 -9.02 5.71
C LEU A 408 -12.07 -7.64 5.02
N SER A 409 -13.17 -7.20 4.39
CA SER A 409 -13.29 -5.88 3.75
C SER A 409 -13.28 -4.72 4.74
N LEU A 410 -13.67 -4.95 6.00
CA LEU A 410 -13.68 -3.90 7.02
C LEU A 410 -12.31 -3.23 7.19
N SER A 411 -11.21 -4.00 7.16
CA SER A 411 -9.86 -3.44 7.28
C SER A 411 -9.49 -2.54 6.10
N PHE A 412 -10.00 -2.83 4.89
CA PHE A 412 -9.84 -1.95 3.73
C PHE A 412 -10.70 -0.69 3.84
N ASN A 413 -11.94 -0.83 4.29
CA ASN A 413 -12.89 0.30 4.41
C ASN A 413 -12.46 1.32 5.48
N ASP A 414 -11.66 0.88 6.46
CA ASP A 414 -11.08 1.73 7.49
C ASP A 414 -9.80 2.46 7.04
N LEU A 415 -9.19 2.07 5.92
CA LEU A 415 -7.99 2.74 5.45
C LEU A 415 -8.23 4.23 5.20
N PRO A 416 -7.28 5.09 5.61
CA PRO A 416 -7.33 6.49 5.21
C PRO A 416 -7.21 6.61 3.69
N TYR A 417 -7.78 7.68 3.13
CA TYR A 417 -7.93 7.84 1.68
C TYR A 417 -6.58 7.73 0.91
N TYR A 418 -5.49 8.19 1.52
CA TYR A 418 -4.15 8.14 0.93
C TYR A 418 -3.58 6.71 0.82
N LEU A 419 -4.03 5.77 1.66
CA LEU A 419 -3.62 4.37 1.59
C LEU A 419 -4.52 3.51 0.69
N LYS A 420 -5.78 3.89 0.48
CA LYS A 420 -6.71 3.08 -0.33
C LYS A 420 -6.15 2.86 -1.75
N SER A 421 -5.66 3.91 -2.40
CA SER A 421 -5.03 3.83 -3.72
C SER A 421 -3.76 2.98 -3.69
N CYS A 422 -2.91 3.16 -2.67
CA CYS A 422 -1.68 2.38 -2.48
C CYS A 422 -1.97 0.88 -2.36
N PHE A 423 -2.99 0.51 -1.57
CA PHE A 423 -3.37 -0.88 -1.34
C PHE A 423 -4.07 -1.50 -2.55
N LEU A 424 -5.00 -0.79 -3.20
CA LEU A 424 -5.62 -1.24 -4.45
C LEU A 424 -4.60 -1.47 -5.56
N TYR A 425 -3.53 -0.68 -5.58
CA TYR A 425 -2.45 -0.84 -6.55
C TYR A 425 -1.78 -2.21 -6.51
N LEU A 426 -1.81 -2.89 -5.35
CA LEU A 426 -1.32 -4.25 -5.24
C LEU A 426 -2.08 -5.19 -6.21
N SER A 427 -3.38 -4.98 -6.44
CA SER A 427 -4.21 -5.79 -7.37
C SER A 427 -3.62 -5.89 -8.79
N MET A 428 -2.76 -4.96 -9.19
CA MET A 428 -2.17 -4.88 -10.52
C MET A 428 -1.04 -5.90 -10.75
N PHE A 429 -0.49 -6.52 -9.70
CA PHE A 429 0.61 -7.48 -9.84
C PHE A 429 0.06 -8.89 -10.03
N PRO A 430 0.58 -9.71 -10.95
CA PRO A 430 0.06 -11.06 -11.16
C PRO A 430 0.47 -12.03 -10.04
N ASP A 431 1.69 -11.88 -9.54
CA ASP A 431 2.25 -12.68 -8.45
C ASP A 431 2.44 -11.82 -7.19
N PHE A 432 1.70 -12.19 -6.14
CA PHE A 432 1.70 -11.51 -4.83
C PHE A 432 2.58 -12.22 -3.81
N ARG A 433 3.18 -13.36 -4.17
CA ARG A 433 3.98 -14.15 -3.23
C ARG A 433 5.17 -13.35 -2.71
N LYS A 434 5.72 -12.45 -3.53
CA LYS A 434 6.81 -11.56 -3.14
C LYS A 434 6.82 -10.25 -3.93
N ILE A 435 6.39 -9.18 -3.29
CA ILE A 435 6.41 -7.82 -3.84
C ILE A 435 7.63 -7.09 -3.28
N GLU A 436 8.54 -6.65 -4.15
CA GLU A 436 9.71 -5.85 -3.75
C GLU A 436 9.25 -4.47 -3.22
N THR A 437 9.45 -4.19 -1.93
CA THR A 437 8.94 -2.98 -1.26
C THR A 437 9.43 -1.70 -1.92
N MET A 438 10.72 -1.63 -2.26
CA MET A 438 11.29 -0.45 -2.93
C MET A 438 10.83 -0.30 -4.38
N ARG A 439 10.34 -1.35 -5.04
CA ARG A 439 9.69 -1.21 -6.35
C ARG A 439 8.30 -0.59 -6.15
N LEU A 440 7.55 -1.09 -5.18
CA LEU A 440 6.21 -0.60 -4.84
C LEU A 440 6.22 0.90 -4.49
N ILE A 441 7.15 1.33 -3.62
CA ILE A 441 7.32 2.75 -3.26
C ILE A 441 7.53 3.63 -4.49
N ARG A 442 8.45 3.27 -5.40
CA ARG A 442 8.71 4.05 -6.61
C ARG A 442 7.48 4.13 -7.51
N LEU A 443 6.69 3.06 -7.58
CA LEU A 443 5.47 3.07 -8.37
C LEU A 443 4.39 3.95 -7.75
N TRP A 444 4.21 3.93 -6.42
CA TRP A 444 3.28 4.84 -5.72
C TRP A 444 3.67 6.31 -5.90
N ILE A 445 4.96 6.61 -5.83
CA ILE A 445 5.49 7.96 -6.09
C ILE A 445 5.22 8.36 -7.55
N ALA A 446 5.48 7.48 -8.51
CA ALA A 446 5.27 7.76 -9.93
C ALA A 446 3.78 7.93 -10.30
N GLU A 447 2.89 7.20 -9.62
CA GLU A 447 1.44 7.38 -9.72
C GLU A 447 0.96 8.71 -9.10
N GLY A 448 1.70 9.23 -8.12
CA GLY A 448 1.32 10.41 -7.33
C GLY A 448 0.44 10.06 -6.12
N PHE A 449 0.49 8.83 -5.60
CA PHE A 449 -0.26 8.45 -4.41
C PHE A 449 0.37 8.93 -3.10
N VAL A 450 1.63 9.35 -3.15
CA VAL A 450 2.38 9.80 -1.99
C VAL A 450 2.18 11.29 -1.82
N ILE A 451 1.53 11.67 -0.71
CA ILE A 451 1.25 13.07 -0.39
C ILE A 451 2.54 13.72 0.13
N GLU A 452 2.84 14.92 -0.38
CA GLU A 452 3.98 15.70 0.09
C GLU A 452 3.80 16.08 1.56
N LYS A 453 4.87 15.90 2.35
CA LYS A 453 4.93 16.30 3.75
C LYS A 453 6.17 17.15 3.95
N GLU A 454 5.99 18.29 4.61
CA GLU A 454 7.08 19.23 4.89
C GLU A 454 8.22 18.52 5.64
N GLY A 455 9.45 18.73 5.19
CA GLY A 455 10.65 18.12 5.76
C GLY A 455 10.87 16.64 5.48
N MET A 456 9.99 15.98 4.69
CA MET A 456 10.12 14.55 4.38
C MET A 456 10.30 14.30 2.88
N THR A 457 11.14 13.32 2.53
CA THR A 457 11.21 12.84 1.14
C THR A 457 9.98 11.97 0.78
N PRO A 458 9.55 11.94 -0.49
CA PRO A 458 8.46 11.05 -0.92
C PRO A 458 8.75 9.57 -0.59
N GLU A 459 10.01 9.15 -0.65
CA GLU A 459 10.43 7.82 -0.26
C GLU A 459 10.16 7.53 1.24
N GLU A 460 10.44 8.49 2.13
CA GLU A 460 10.18 8.33 3.57
C GLU A 460 8.69 8.31 3.89
N VAL A 461 7.89 9.15 3.24
CA VAL A 461 6.42 9.12 3.39
C VAL A 461 5.87 7.77 2.93
N ALA A 462 6.33 7.26 1.79
CA ALA A 462 5.90 5.97 1.27
C ALA A 462 6.39 4.76 2.10
N GLU A 463 7.57 4.84 2.70
CA GLU A 463 8.03 3.86 3.70
C GLU A 463 7.10 3.85 4.93
N GLY A 464 6.64 5.04 5.39
CA GLY A 464 5.61 5.17 6.40
C GLY A 464 4.28 4.50 6.02
N TYR A 465 3.86 4.64 4.75
CA TYR A 465 2.65 3.97 4.25
C TYR A 465 2.77 2.43 4.27
N ILE A 466 3.95 1.89 3.95
CA ILE A 466 4.20 0.44 4.08
C ILE A 466 4.07 0.00 5.54
N LYS A 467 4.67 0.77 6.45
CA LYS A 467 4.58 0.50 7.90
C LYS A 467 3.14 0.53 8.38
N GLU A 468 2.35 1.53 8.01
CA GLU A 468 0.94 1.61 8.41
C GLU A 468 0.12 0.41 7.88
N LEU A 469 0.35 -0.02 6.63
CA LEU A 469 -0.32 -1.21 6.09
C LEU A 469 0.07 -2.51 6.81
N LEU A 470 1.31 -2.62 7.31
CA LEU A 470 1.76 -3.74 8.14
C LEU A 470 1.12 -3.69 9.51
N ASP A 471 1.14 -2.53 10.17
CA ASP A 471 0.59 -2.33 11.49
C ASP A 471 -0.93 -2.65 11.47
N ARG A 472 -1.63 -2.34 10.38
CA ARG A 472 -3.04 -2.72 10.15
C ARG A 472 -3.27 -4.18 9.69
N SER A 473 -2.23 -5.01 9.66
CA SER A 473 -2.27 -6.41 9.23
C SER A 473 -2.83 -6.65 7.83
N LEU A 474 -2.69 -5.68 6.91
CA LEU A 474 -3.18 -5.79 5.52
C LEU A 474 -2.13 -6.35 4.55
N ILE A 475 -0.85 -6.21 4.91
CA ILE A 475 0.28 -6.84 4.23
C ILE A 475 1.14 -7.58 5.25
N GLN A 476 1.92 -8.55 4.79
CA GLN A 476 2.80 -9.38 5.61
C GLN A 476 4.25 -9.27 5.12
N VAL A 477 5.21 -9.45 6.02
CA VAL A 477 6.63 -9.50 5.67
C VAL A 477 6.93 -10.81 4.93
N ALA A 478 7.48 -10.72 3.72
CA ALA A 478 7.88 -11.87 2.90
C ALA A 478 9.40 -12.04 2.82
N GLY A 479 10.16 -11.06 3.30
CA GLY A 479 11.61 -11.14 3.39
C GLY A 479 12.23 -9.86 3.91
N THR A 480 13.27 -10.02 4.70
CA THR A 480 14.07 -8.95 5.28
C THR A 480 15.46 -8.89 4.64
N THR A 481 16.12 -7.75 4.75
CA THR A 481 17.56 -7.63 4.51
C THR A 481 18.34 -8.09 5.74
N SER A 482 19.66 -8.26 5.63
CA SER A 482 20.53 -8.58 6.78
C SER A 482 20.35 -7.59 7.94
N CYS A 483 20.17 -6.30 7.66
CA CYS A 483 19.89 -5.27 8.67
C CYS A 483 18.41 -5.16 9.10
N GLY A 484 17.61 -6.23 8.98
CA GLY A 484 16.22 -6.29 9.46
C GLY A 484 15.17 -5.49 8.67
N ARG A 485 15.57 -4.65 7.70
CA ARG A 485 14.62 -3.88 6.87
C ARG A 485 13.77 -4.77 5.98
N ILE A 486 12.54 -4.36 5.74
CA ILE A 486 11.58 -5.09 4.90
C ILE A 486 12.00 -4.98 3.43
N LYS A 487 12.50 -6.08 2.88
CA LYS A 487 12.94 -6.19 1.49
C LYS A 487 11.75 -6.45 0.56
N SER A 488 10.81 -7.26 1.04
CA SER A 488 9.62 -7.64 0.30
C SER A 488 8.45 -7.92 1.21
N CYS A 489 7.25 -7.58 0.75
CA CYS A 489 5.98 -7.90 1.39
C CYS A 489 5.14 -8.84 0.53
N LYS A 490 4.08 -9.40 1.12
CA LYS A 490 3.03 -10.17 0.45
C LYS A 490 1.66 -9.77 0.99
N VAL A 491 0.60 -10.07 0.25
CA VAL A 491 -0.80 -9.91 0.69
C VAL A 491 -1.36 -11.30 0.95
N HIS A 492 -2.18 -11.45 1.98
CA HIS A 492 -2.90 -12.71 2.22
C HIS A 492 -3.82 -13.05 1.03
N ASP A 493 -3.91 -14.32 0.63
CA ASP A 493 -4.64 -14.75 -0.58
C ASP A 493 -6.12 -14.31 -0.59
N LEU A 494 -6.83 -14.43 0.54
CA LEU A 494 -8.20 -13.95 0.66
C LEU A 494 -8.32 -12.41 0.55
N LEU A 495 -7.41 -11.66 1.18
CA LEU A 495 -7.39 -10.20 1.04
C LEU A 495 -7.09 -9.80 -0.40
N ARG A 496 -6.23 -10.55 -1.10
CA ARG A 496 -5.95 -10.33 -2.51
C ARG A 496 -7.22 -10.42 -3.35
N GLU A 497 -8.05 -11.45 -3.17
CA GLU A 497 -9.30 -11.58 -3.93
C GLU A 497 -10.26 -10.41 -3.64
N ILE A 498 -10.33 -9.96 -2.37
CA ILE A 498 -11.11 -8.77 -1.99
C ILE A 498 -10.59 -7.52 -2.68
N VAL A 499 -9.28 -7.28 -2.69
CA VAL A 499 -8.67 -6.10 -3.31
C VAL A 499 -8.85 -6.12 -4.82
N ILE A 500 -8.76 -7.30 -5.45
CA ILE A 500 -9.06 -7.47 -6.88
C ILE A 500 -10.52 -7.10 -7.16
N GLN A 501 -11.46 -7.60 -6.34
CA GLN A 501 -12.88 -7.29 -6.50
C GLN A 501 -13.15 -5.79 -6.31
N LYS A 502 -12.60 -5.18 -5.25
CA LYS A 502 -12.70 -3.74 -5.02
C LYS A 502 -12.13 -2.91 -6.16
N SER A 503 -11.02 -3.35 -6.74
CA SER A 503 -10.39 -2.70 -7.89
C SER A 503 -11.32 -2.71 -9.11
N LYS A 504 -12.02 -3.83 -9.37
CA LYS A 504 -13.04 -3.94 -10.43
C LYS A 504 -14.26 -3.05 -10.15
N ASP A 505 -14.86 -3.17 -8.97
CA ASP A 505 -16.07 -2.41 -8.59
C ASP A 505 -15.84 -0.89 -8.70
N GLN A 506 -14.61 -0.46 -8.41
CA GLN A 506 -14.23 0.94 -8.39
C GLN A 506 -13.58 1.42 -9.70
N ASN A 507 -13.51 0.59 -10.74
CA ASN A 507 -12.83 0.88 -12.01
C ASN A 507 -11.38 1.39 -11.80
N PHE A 508 -10.69 0.89 -10.78
CA PHE A 508 -9.35 1.37 -10.41
C PHE A 508 -8.27 0.89 -11.39
N GLY A 509 -8.35 -0.39 -11.79
CA GLY A 509 -7.44 -1.01 -12.75
C GLY A 509 -7.90 -2.39 -13.19
N VAL A 510 -7.31 -2.89 -14.27
CA VAL A 510 -7.68 -4.16 -14.90
C VAL A 510 -6.45 -5.04 -15.09
N VAL A 511 -6.58 -6.33 -14.79
CA VAL A 511 -5.58 -7.36 -15.06
C VAL A 511 -6.11 -8.30 -16.14
N VAL A 512 -5.38 -8.41 -17.25
CA VAL A 512 -5.72 -9.27 -18.39
C VAL A 512 -4.71 -10.40 -18.49
N LYS A 513 -5.18 -11.65 -18.53
CA LYS A 513 -4.32 -12.85 -18.55
C LYS A 513 -4.30 -13.57 -19.90
N GLU A 514 -5.45 -13.84 -20.53
CA GLU A 514 -5.50 -14.62 -21.78
C GLU A 514 -6.67 -14.18 -22.69
N GLN A 515 -7.91 -14.10 -22.18
CA GLN A 515 -9.08 -13.58 -22.91
C GLN A 515 -9.95 -12.77 -21.94
N GLY A 516 -10.01 -11.45 -22.12
CA GLY A 516 -10.81 -10.57 -21.27
C GLY A 516 -11.19 -9.29 -22.00
N MET A 517 -12.46 -8.92 -21.90
CA MET A 517 -12.90 -7.63 -22.43
C MET A 517 -12.29 -6.49 -21.60
N LEU A 518 -11.59 -5.59 -22.29
CA LEU A 518 -11.17 -4.32 -21.71
C LEU A 518 -12.38 -3.40 -21.57
N PRO A 519 -12.59 -2.79 -20.38
CA PRO A 519 -13.56 -1.71 -20.22
C PRO A 519 -13.27 -0.55 -21.19
N GLU A 520 -14.29 0.25 -21.50
CA GLU A 520 -14.13 1.44 -22.36
C GLU A 520 -13.18 2.48 -21.76
N LYS A 521 -13.13 2.57 -20.43
CA LYS A 521 -12.28 3.50 -19.68
C LYS A 521 -11.37 2.72 -18.74
N VAL A 522 -10.06 2.71 -19.01
CA VAL A 522 -9.06 2.05 -18.19
C VAL A 522 -7.94 3.02 -17.85
N ARG A 523 -7.71 3.24 -16.55
CA ARG A 523 -6.59 4.09 -16.07
C ARG A 523 -5.33 3.28 -15.76
N ARG A 524 -5.48 2.01 -15.38
CA ARG A 524 -4.36 1.13 -15.03
C ARG A 524 -4.58 -0.24 -15.64
N LEU A 525 -3.59 -0.73 -16.36
CA LEU A 525 -3.66 -1.99 -17.06
C LEU A 525 -2.45 -2.84 -16.73
N SER A 526 -2.71 -4.10 -16.38
CA SER A 526 -1.69 -5.13 -16.25
C SER A 526 -1.99 -6.26 -17.22
N VAL A 527 -0.99 -6.60 -18.02
CA VAL A 527 -1.07 -7.63 -19.04
C VAL A 527 -0.08 -8.73 -18.68
N VAL A 528 -0.57 -9.96 -18.66
CA VAL A 528 0.21 -11.15 -18.34
C VAL A 528 0.20 -12.04 -19.58
N LYS A 529 1.36 -12.57 -19.98
CA LYS A 529 1.55 -13.45 -21.16
C LYS A 529 1.34 -12.81 -22.54
N THR A 530 0.15 -12.31 -22.90
CA THR A 530 -0.14 -11.90 -24.30
C THR A 530 -0.78 -10.52 -24.42
N LEU A 531 -0.38 -9.76 -25.45
CA LEU A 531 -0.84 -8.37 -25.71
C LEU A 531 -1.94 -8.26 -26.78
N HIS A 532 -2.38 -9.37 -27.37
CA HIS A 532 -3.39 -9.38 -28.44
C HIS A 532 -4.69 -8.66 -28.08
N ASN A 533 -5.12 -8.75 -26.81
CA ASN A 533 -6.36 -8.13 -26.33
C ASN A 533 -6.33 -6.59 -26.28
N VAL A 534 -5.14 -5.99 -26.34
CA VAL A 534 -4.93 -4.55 -26.19
C VAL A 534 -4.87 -3.84 -27.55
N GLN A 535 -4.78 -4.60 -28.64
CA GLN A 535 -4.72 -4.07 -30.00
C GLN A 535 -6.02 -3.34 -30.37
N ASN A 536 -5.90 -2.20 -31.07
CA ASN A 536 -7.02 -1.39 -31.56
C ASN A 536 -7.96 -0.82 -30.48
N LYS A 537 -7.56 -0.79 -29.20
CA LYS A 537 -8.32 -0.14 -28.12
C LYS A 537 -7.85 1.29 -27.87
N ASN A 538 -8.78 2.16 -27.52
CA ASN A 538 -8.45 3.52 -27.11
C ASN A 538 -7.94 3.52 -25.67
N LEU A 539 -6.65 3.75 -25.48
CA LEU A 539 -5.99 3.80 -24.16
C LEU A 539 -5.62 5.22 -23.74
N SER A 540 -6.22 6.25 -24.33
CA SER A 540 -5.83 7.66 -24.15
C SER A 540 -5.79 8.14 -22.70
N ARG A 541 -6.49 7.42 -21.80
CA ARG A 541 -6.65 7.71 -20.37
C ARG A 541 -5.72 6.89 -19.47
N LEU A 542 -4.92 6.00 -20.06
CA LEU A 542 -4.07 5.08 -19.33
C LEU A 542 -2.95 5.86 -18.64
N ARG A 543 -2.85 5.68 -17.32
CA ARG A 543 -1.80 6.24 -16.45
C ARG A 543 -0.70 5.23 -16.16
N SER A 544 -1.05 3.93 -16.14
CA SER A 544 -0.08 2.87 -15.87
C SER A 544 -0.28 1.63 -16.73
N LEU A 545 0.81 1.13 -17.29
CA LEU A 545 0.86 -0.10 -18.07
C LEU A 545 1.95 -1.02 -17.52
N PHE A 546 1.53 -2.22 -17.11
CA PHE A 546 2.41 -3.31 -16.73
C PHE A 546 2.29 -4.44 -17.74
N VAL A 547 3.42 -4.96 -18.17
CA VAL A 547 3.52 -6.16 -19.00
C VAL A 547 4.46 -7.12 -18.30
N PHE A 548 3.95 -8.32 -17.98
CA PHE A 548 4.69 -9.36 -17.29
C PHE A 548 4.83 -10.61 -18.15
N ASN A 549 6.07 -11.09 -18.29
CA ASN A 549 6.40 -12.36 -18.93
C ASN A 549 5.71 -12.51 -20.30
N ALA A 550 5.83 -11.49 -21.15
CA ALA A 550 5.29 -11.57 -22.50
C ALA A 550 6.07 -12.64 -23.28
N GLU A 551 5.36 -13.65 -23.81
CA GLU A 551 5.99 -14.75 -24.56
C GLU A 551 6.06 -14.43 -26.06
N ASP A 552 5.13 -13.63 -26.56
CA ASP A 552 5.08 -13.22 -27.96
C ASP A 552 6.13 -12.15 -28.30
N SER A 553 6.61 -12.18 -29.55
CA SER A 553 7.43 -11.12 -30.12
C SER A 553 6.69 -9.78 -30.04
N LEU A 554 7.20 -8.85 -29.21
CA LEU A 554 6.65 -7.49 -29.06
C LEU A 554 6.91 -6.58 -30.27
N THR A 555 7.10 -7.14 -31.46
CA THR A 555 7.30 -6.41 -32.72
C THR A 555 6.18 -5.41 -33.00
N GLU A 556 4.97 -5.64 -32.51
CA GLU A 556 3.83 -4.72 -32.63
C GLU A 556 3.65 -3.76 -31.45
N PHE A 557 4.35 -3.96 -30.34
CA PHE A 557 4.23 -3.11 -29.16
C PHE A 557 4.57 -1.62 -29.44
N PRO A 558 5.58 -1.28 -30.27
CA PRO A 558 5.81 0.09 -30.73
C PRO A 558 4.58 0.74 -31.40
N LYS A 559 3.69 -0.03 -32.03
CA LYS A 559 2.48 0.49 -32.70
C LYS A 559 1.42 0.99 -31.70
N LEU A 560 1.47 0.59 -30.43
CA LEU A 560 0.54 1.04 -29.37
C LEU A 560 0.85 2.45 -28.83
N PHE A 561 2.06 2.97 -29.04
CA PHE A 561 2.53 4.22 -28.43
C PHE A 561 2.11 5.53 -29.11
N PRO A 562 2.09 5.67 -30.45
CA PRO A 562 2.06 6.99 -31.08
C PRO A 562 0.76 7.79 -30.91
N ARG A 563 -0.37 7.14 -30.61
CA ARG A 563 -1.70 7.81 -30.57
C ARG A 563 -2.45 7.68 -29.25
N SER A 564 -2.21 6.62 -28.47
CA SER A 564 -3.09 6.23 -27.36
C SER A 564 -2.51 6.35 -25.96
N LEU A 565 -1.22 6.66 -25.72
CA LEU A 565 -0.65 6.57 -24.35
C LEU A 565 -0.14 7.90 -23.78
N LYS A 566 -0.70 9.04 -24.22
CA LYS A 566 -0.17 10.39 -23.90
C LYS A 566 -0.13 10.72 -22.40
N LEU A 567 -1.04 10.16 -21.61
CA LEU A 567 -1.18 10.42 -20.18
C LEU A 567 -0.43 9.42 -19.29
N LEU A 568 0.42 8.55 -19.89
CA LEU A 568 1.09 7.48 -19.17
C LEU A 568 2.19 8.01 -18.24
N LYS A 569 2.10 7.65 -16.95
CA LYS A 569 3.06 7.96 -15.88
C LYS A 569 3.98 6.77 -15.57
N VAL A 570 3.45 5.54 -15.68
CA VAL A 570 4.20 4.30 -15.38
C VAL A 570 4.16 3.35 -16.56
N LEU A 571 5.34 2.91 -16.99
CA LEU A 571 5.50 1.83 -17.95
C LEU A 571 6.49 0.79 -17.41
N GLU A 572 6.06 -0.46 -17.26
CA GLU A 572 6.94 -1.56 -16.88
C GLU A 572 6.76 -2.77 -17.81
N LEU A 573 7.83 -3.14 -18.51
CA LEU A 573 7.91 -4.23 -19.48
C LEU A 573 8.86 -5.31 -18.94
N ARG A 574 8.42 -5.99 -17.89
CA ARG A 574 9.29 -6.88 -17.13
C ARG A 574 9.35 -8.26 -17.78
N GLY A 575 10.57 -8.72 -18.08
CA GLY A 575 10.78 -10.04 -18.69
C GLY A 575 10.35 -10.11 -20.15
N ALA A 576 10.07 -8.97 -20.79
CA ALA A 576 9.63 -8.94 -22.17
C ALA A 576 10.80 -9.16 -23.15
N PRO A 577 10.58 -9.83 -24.30
CA PRO A 577 11.61 -10.14 -25.30
C PRO A 577 11.95 -8.91 -26.17
N ILE A 578 12.27 -7.79 -25.52
CA ILE A 578 12.60 -6.51 -26.16
C ILE A 578 14.11 -6.43 -26.33
N GLU A 579 14.59 -6.41 -27.57
CA GLU A 579 16.03 -6.31 -27.89
C GLU A 579 16.48 -4.87 -28.13
N ASN A 580 15.61 -4.06 -28.73
CA ASN A 580 15.85 -2.65 -29.00
C ASN A 580 15.00 -1.79 -28.09
N PHE A 581 15.56 -0.70 -27.57
CA PHE A 581 14.79 0.25 -26.78
C PHE A 581 13.66 0.85 -27.64
N PRO A 582 12.40 0.86 -27.17
CA PRO A 582 11.27 1.41 -27.92
C PRO A 582 11.33 2.95 -27.93
N GLU A 583 11.85 3.56 -29.00
CA GLU A 583 12.06 5.02 -29.08
C GLU A 583 10.77 5.84 -28.91
N GLU A 584 9.61 5.27 -29.23
CA GLU A 584 8.31 5.91 -29.05
C GLU A 584 8.01 6.22 -27.59
N VAL A 585 8.55 5.43 -26.64
CA VAL A 585 8.43 5.68 -25.20
C VAL A 585 9.01 7.04 -24.85
N CYS A 586 10.07 7.49 -25.52
CA CYS A 586 10.68 8.79 -25.29
C CYS A 586 9.78 9.98 -25.68
N LYS A 587 8.62 9.75 -26.30
CA LYS A 587 7.61 10.78 -26.61
C LYS A 587 6.60 10.96 -25.47
N LEU A 588 6.64 10.13 -24.42
CA LEU A 588 5.70 10.16 -23.31
C LEU A 588 6.11 11.20 -22.27
N PHE A 589 5.52 12.39 -22.36
CA PHE A 589 5.88 13.53 -21.52
C PHE A 589 5.66 13.26 -20.02
N TYR A 590 4.54 12.64 -19.64
CA TYR A 590 4.20 12.39 -18.22
C TYR A 590 4.93 11.22 -17.58
N LEU A 591 5.77 10.50 -18.34
CA LEU A 591 6.39 9.26 -17.85
C LEU A 591 7.35 9.55 -16.71
N LYS A 592 7.05 9.01 -15.53
CA LYS A 592 7.85 9.10 -14.30
C LYS A 592 8.60 7.81 -13.99
N PHE A 593 8.05 6.66 -14.39
CA PHE A 593 8.67 5.35 -14.18
C PHE A 593 8.76 4.58 -15.49
N LEU A 594 9.98 4.20 -15.87
CA LEU A 594 10.25 3.29 -16.97
C LEU A 594 11.01 2.06 -16.47
N GLY A 595 10.39 0.88 -16.56
CA GLY A 595 10.99 -0.40 -16.22
C GLY A 595 11.14 -1.31 -17.43
N LEU A 596 12.38 -1.69 -17.71
CA LEU A 596 12.77 -2.67 -18.73
C LEU A 596 13.60 -3.80 -18.08
N LYS A 597 13.28 -4.14 -16.83
CA LYS A 597 13.98 -5.18 -16.06
C LYS A 597 13.83 -6.54 -16.75
N LYS A 598 14.93 -7.31 -16.81
CA LYS A 598 14.98 -8.64 -17.47
C LYS A 598 14.58 -8.59 -18.95
N THR A 599 14.92 -7.51 -19.65
CA THR A 599 14.76 -7.42 -21.11
C THR A 599 16.09 -7.66 -21.81
N LYS A 600 16.08 -7.78 -23.14
CA LYS A 600 17.28 -7.97 -23.95
C LYS A 600 17.89 -6.65 -24.46
N VAL A 601 17.43 -5.51 -23.95
CA VAL A 601 17.86 -4.17 -24.40
C VAL A 601 19.36 -3.98 -24.19
N LYS A 602 20.06 -3.55 -25.24
CA LYS A 602 21.52 -3.32 -25.26
C LYS A 602 21.93 -1.85 -25.22
N HIS A 603 21.14 -0.96 -25.84
CA HIS A 603 21.48 0.47 -25.93
C HIS A 603 20.28 1.33 -25.51
N ILE A 604 20.58 2.47 -24.89
CA ILE A 604 19.60 3.52 -24.59
C ILE A 604 19.71 4.59 -25.70
N PRO A 605 18.60 5.01 -26.33
CA PRO A 605 18.65 5.92 -27.46
C PRO A 605 18.90 7.35 -27.01
N ARG A 606 19.48 8.18 -27.90
CA ARG A 606 19.67 9.63 -27.67
C ARG A 606 18.36 10.37 -27.39
N SER A 607 17.23 9.83 -27.86
CA SER A 607 15.90 10.39 -27.62
C SER A 607 15.48 10.37 -26.14
N ILE A 608 16.18 9.62 -25.28
CA ILE A 608 15.91 9.55 -23.83
C ILE A 608 15.82 10.93 -23.18
N LYS A 609 16.58 11.92 -23.67
CA LYS A 609 16.55 13.32 -23.17
C LYS A 609 15.18 13.99 -23.16
N LYS A 610 14.22 13.46 -23.93
CA LYS A 610 12.85 13.99 -24.00
C LYS A 610 12.01 13.62 -22.77
N LEU A 611 12.41 12.61 -21.99
CA LEU A 611 11.69 12.15 -20.80
C LEU A 611 11.99 13.02 -19.57
N GLN A 612 11.72 14.33 -19.66
CA GLN A 612 12.10 15.31 -18.63
C GLN A 612 11.46 15.09 -17.25
N ASN A 613 10.35 14.34 -17.20
CA ASN A 613 9.66 13.97 -15.96
C ASN A 613 10.08 12.61 -15.38
N LEU A 614 11.05 11.92 -16.00
CA LEU A 614 11.44 10.58 -15.56
C LEU A 614 12.15 10.64 -14.21
N GLU A 615 11.62 9.89 -13.25
CA GLU A 615 12.14 9.81 -11.87
C GLU A 615 12.81 8.45 -11.62
N THR A 616 12.38 7.39 -12.29
CA THR A 616 12.96 6.05 -12.21
C THR A 616 13.20 5.43 -13.58
N LEU A 617 14.44 5.03 -13.84
CA LEU A 617 14.82 4.17 -14.96
C LEU A 617 15.36 2.84 -14.43
N ASN A 618 14.64 1.75 -14.70
CA ASN A 618 14.96 0.43 -14.21
C ASN A 618 15.33 -0.53 -15.35
N LEU A 619 16.63 -0.76 -15.52
CA LEU A 619 17.26 -1.60 -16.53
C LEU A 619 17.97 -2.80 -15.89
N LYS A 620 17.56 -3.21 -14.69
CA LYS A 620 18.14 -4.37 -14.01
C LYS A 620 18.04 -5.63 -14.86
N ASP A 621 19.10 -6.42 -14.87
CA ASP A 621 19.19 -7.66 -15.62
C ASP A 621 18.91 -7.46 -17.13
N SER A 622 19.23 -6.28 -17.68
CA SER A 622 19.29 -6.03 -19.13
C SER A 622 20.72 -6.19 -19.66
N PHE A 623 20.92 -5.94 -20.95
CA PHE A 623 22.23 -6.04 -21.62
C PHE A 623 22.87 -4.68 -21.88
N VAL A 624 22.39 -3.62 -21.23
CA VAL A 624 22.99 -2.27 -21.34
C VAL A 624 24.37 -2.27 -20.69
N THR A 625 25.37 -1.84 -21.44
CA THR A 625 26.77 -1.71 -20.99
C THR A 625 27.23 -0.25 -20.86
N GLU A 626 26.61 0.66 -21.61
CA GLU A 626 26.97 2.09 -21.65
C GLU A 626 25.74 2.98 -21.47
N LEU A 627 25.93 4.11 -20.80
CA LEU A 627 24.91 5.15 -20.66
C LEU A 627 25.18 6.29 -21.64
N PRO A 628 24.19 6.74 -22.43
CA PRO A 628 24.38 7.85 -23.36
C PRO A 628 24.47 9.19 -22.61
N VAL A 629 25.26 10.14 -23.13
CA VAL A 629 25.40 11.49 -22.55
C VAL A 629 24.06 12.22 -22.39
N GLU A 630 23.08 11.90 -23.24
CA GLU A 630 21.73 12.46 -23.17
C GLU A 630 20.99 12.16 -21.85
N ILE A 631 21.40 11.13 -21.09
CA ILE A 631 20.82 10.84 -19.78
C ILE A 631 21.01 11.99 -18.78
N LEU A 632 22.05 12.81 -18.96
CA LEU A 632 22.39 13.94 -18.08
C LEU A 632 21.35 15.08 -18.12
N SER A 633 20.47 15.07 -19.13
CA SER A 633 19.35 16.00 -19.25
C SER A 633 18.16 15.65 -18.33
N LEU A 634 18.13 14.45 -17.77
CA LEU A 634 17.04 13.95 -16.93
C LEU A 634 17.16 14.47 -15.49
N LYS A 635 16.99 15.77 -15.30
CA LYS A 635 17.23 16.44 -14.00
C LYS A 635 16.36 15.94 -12.85
N ARG A 636 15.20 15.35 -13.15
CA ARG A 636 14.28 14.75 -12.16
C ARG A 636 14.58 13.29 -11.81
N LEU A 637 15.61 12.69 -12.44
CA LEU A 637 15.93 11.28 -12.23
C LEU A 637 16.46 11.04 -10.81
N ARG A 638 15.75 10.19 -10.07
CA ARG A 638 16.08 9.81 -8.68
C ARG A 638 16.67 8.42 -8.59
N HIS A 639 16.24 7.50 -9.45
CA HIS A 639 16.64 6.10 -9.39
C HIS A 639 17.13 5.61 -10.76
N LEU A 640 18.44 5.42 -10.89
CA LEU A 640 19.08 4.82 -12.06
C LEU A 640 19.54 3.40 -11.70
N LEU A 641 18.73 2.41 -12.08
CA LEU A 641 18.91 1.02 -11.70
C LEU A 641 19.40 0.22 -12.90
N VAL A 642 20.70 0.28 -13.17
CA VAL A 642 21.32 -0.41 -14.31
C VAL A 642 22.43 -1.31 -13.76
N TYR A 643 22.23 -2.62 -13.90
CA TYR A 643 23.21 -3.66 -13.60
C TYR A 643 22.65 -5.02 -13.98
N ARG A 644 23.52 -6.01 -14.16
CA ARG A 644 23.15 -7.41 -14.36
C ARG A 644 23.95 -8.30 -13.41
N TYR A 645 23.31 -9.35 -12.90
CA TYR A 645 24.02 -10.43 -12.23
C TYR A 645 24.30 -11.56 -13.21
N GLN A 646 25.53 -12.06 -13.24
CA GLN A 646 25.88 -13.32 -13.91
C GLN A 646 25.76 -14.41 -12.84
N ILE A 647 24.80 -15.33 -12.99
CA ILE A 647 24.52 -16.36 -11.96
C ILE A 647 25.03 -17.73 -12.43
N GLU A 648 26.05 -18.22 -11.74
CA GLU A 648 26.21 -19.64 -11.36
C GLU A 648 26.68 -19.68 -9.89
N SER A 649 25.72 -19.79 -8.95
CA SER A 649 25.95 -19.95 -7.50
C SER A 649 26.79 -18.85 -6.79
N TYR A 650 27.03 -18.99 -5.49
CA TYR A 650 27.35 -17.93 -4.52
C TYR A 650 28.53 -16.98 -4.87
N VAL A 651 28.33 -15.68 -4.63
CA VAL A 651 29.32 -14.60 -4.41
C VAL A 651 30.68 -14.75 -5.14
N HIS A 652 30.66 -14.90 -6.46
CA HIS A 652 31.89 -14.74 -7.26
C HIS A 652 32.23 -13.28 -7.47
N PHE A 653 33.54 -12.99 -7.51
CA PHE A 653 34.13 -11.67 -7.68
C PHE A 653 33.53 -10.92 -8.89
N ASP A 654 33.36 -11.62 -10.02
CA ASP A 654 32.80 -11.08 -11.28
C ASP A 654 31.28 -11.23 -11.44
N SER A 655 30.54 -11.45 -10.34
CA SER A 655 29.09 -11.68 -10.42
C SER A 655 28.27 -10.44 -10.79
N LYS A 656 28.86 -9.25 -10.76
CA LYS A 656 28.19 -7.95 -10.97
C LYS A 656 28.72 -7.27 -12.22
N ILE A 657 27.82 -6.97 -13.15
CA ILE A 657 28.12 -6.17 -14.33
C ILE A 657 27.46 -4.81 -14.16
N GLY A 658 28.30 -3.77 -14.11
CA GLY A 658 27.89 -2.37 -14.10
C GLY A 658 27.86 -1.77 -15.51
N VAL A 659 27.84 -0.44 -15.58
CA VAL A 659 27.84 0.30 -16.84
C VAL A 659 28.85 1.43 -16.85
N THR A 660 29.36 1.75 -18.03
CA THR A 660 30.14 2.98 -18.23
C THR A 660 29.20 4.18 -18.17
N ALA A 661 29.46 5.12 -17.27
CA ALA A 661 28.71 6.38 -17.17
C ALA A 661 29.39 7.47 -18.01
N PRO A 662 28.62 8.42 -18.60
CA PRO A 662 29.18 9.55 -19.32
C PRO A 662 29.73 10.60 -18.34
N ASP A 663 30.72 11.35 -18.82
CA ASP A 663 31.32 12.46 -18.07
C ASP A 663 30.26 13.48 -17.68
N GLY A 664 30.37 14.03 -16.47
CA GLY A 664 29.38 14.96 -15.94
C GLY A 664 28.16 14.29 -15.29
N ILE A 665 28.24 13.02 -14.91
CA ILE A 665 27.19 12.30 -14.14
C ILE A 665 26.73 13.06 -12.89
N GLY A 666 27.61 13.88 -12.29
CA GLY A 666 27.32 14.77 -11.17
C GLY A 666 26.23 15.82 -11.44
N CYS A 667 25.87 16.03 -12.71
CA CYS A 667 24.78 16.91 -13.13
C CYS A 667 23.37 16.37 -12.78
N LEU A 668 23.25 15.12 -12.31
CA LEU A 668 22.00 14.48 -11.89
C LEU A 668 21.77 14.65 -10.38
N GLN A 669 21.68 15.90 -9.90
CA GLN A 669 21.68 16.22 -8.46
C GLN A 669 20.50 15.64 -7.66
N SER A 670 19.40 15.26 -8.32
CA SER A 670 18.27 14.57 -7.69
C SER A 670 18.49 13.06 -7.49
N LEU A 671 19.60 12.51 -7.97
CA LEU A 671 19.85 11.08 -7.96
C LEU A 671 20.07 10.56 -6.53
N GLN A 672 19.18 9.66 -6.10
CA GLN A 672 19.24 8.99 -4.80
C GLN A 672 19.83 7.59 -4.88
N LYS A 673 19.77 6.95 -6.06
CA LYS A 673 20.30 5.61 -6.25
C LYS A 673 20.96 5.44 -7.60
N LEU A 674 22.25 5.12 -7.55
CA LEU A 674 23.10 4.75 -8.66
C LEU A 674 23.67 3.36 -8.36
N CYS A 675 23.25 2.34 -9.10
CA CYS A 675 23.51 0.96 -8.68
C CYS A 675 24.94 0.47 -8.89
N PHE A 676 25.42 0.36 -10.13
CA PHE A 676 26.77 -0.12 -10.43
C PHE A 676 27.30 0.60 -11.67
N ILE A 677 28.29 1.46 -11.47
CA ILE A 677 29.04 2.10 -12.56
C ILE A 677 30.49 1.61 -12.58
N GLU A 678 31.10 1.62 -13.75
CA GLU A 678 32.54 1.37 -13.88
C GLU A 678 33.34 2.55 -13.31
N GLY A 679 34.35 2.24 -12.50
CA GLY A 679 35.22 3.23 -11.88
C GLY A 679 36.19 3.83 -12.89
N ASN A 680 36.09 5.14 -13.13
CA ASN A 680 37.14 5.92 -13.80
C ASN A 680 37.32 7.27 -13.10
N GLN A 681 38.48 7.90 -13.26
CA GLN A 681 38.85 9.11 -12.51
C GLN A 681 37.83 10.25 -12.64
N GLU A 682 37.33 10.48 -13.87
CA GLU A 682 36.38 11.56 -14.16
C GLU A 682 35.00 11.32 -13.51
N ASN A 683 34.43 10.13 -13.71
CA ASN A 683 33.15 9.76 -13.11
C ASN A 683 33.22 9.77 -11.58
N LEU A 684 34.31 9.26 -10.99
CA LEU A 684 34.48 9.19 -9.54
C LEU A 684 34.55 10.59 -8.92
N THR A 685 35.22 11.55 -9.58
CA THR A 685 35.25 12.96 -9.14
C THR A 685 33.85 13.59 -9.15
N GLU A 686 33.08 13.32 -10.19
CA GLU A 686 31.73 13.86 -10.36
C GLU A 686 30.72 13.31 -9.33
N LEU A 687 30.95 12.11 -8.79
CA LEU A 687 30.08 11.52 -7.77
C LEU A 687 29.93 12.42 -6.54
N GLY A 688 30.98 13.16 -6.16
CA GLY A 688 30.95 14.07 -5.01
C GLY A 688 29.96 15.23 -5.14
N LYS A 689 29.35 15.45 -6.31
CA LYS A 689 28.28 16.45 -6.53
C LYS A 689 26.87 15.89 -6.26
N LEU A 690 26.73 14.57 -6.09
CA LEU A 690 25.44 13.88 -5.95
C LEU A 690 24.98 13.82 -4.49
N ASN A 691 24.72 14.99 -3.87
CA ASN A 691 24.48 15.10 -2.43
C ASN A 691 23.22 14.36 -1.92
N GLN A 692 22.30 13.99 -2.81
CA GLN A 692 21.08 13.22 -2.50
C GLN A 692 21.30 11.70 -2.56
N LEU A 693 22.49 11.24 -2.94
CA LEU A 693 22.78 9.83 -3.20
C LEU A 693 22.76 9.02 -1.89
N ARG A 694 21.85 8.04 -1.82
CA ARG A 694 21.68 7.12 -0.68
C ARG A 694 22.27 5.75 -0.94
N ARG A 695 22.45 5.37 -2.20
CA ARG A 695 23.06 4.09 -2.58
C ARG A 695 23.91 4.23 -3.82
N LEU A 696 25.14 3.78 -3.69
CA LEU A 696 26.17 3.77 -4.74
C LEU A 696 26.74 2.36 -4.86
N GLY A 697 27.03 1.93 -6.08
CA GLY A 697 27.93 0.83 -6.32
C GLY A 697 28.89 1.14 -7.46
N ILE A 698 30.10 0.65 -7.31
CA ILE A 698 31.22 0.82 -8.23
C ILE A 698 31.77 -0.57 -8.53
N VAL A 699 32.01 -0.86 -9.80
CA VAL A 699 32.70 -2.05 -10.29
C VAL A 699 33.92 -1.61 -11.08
N LYS A 700 34.86 -2.52 -11.35
CA LYS A 700 36.12 -2.19 -12.03
C LYS A 700 36.87 -1.03 -11.37
N PHE A 701 36.87 -1.04 -10.04
CA PHE A 701 37.58 -0.03 -9.27
C PHE A 701 39.09 -0.29 -9.31
N ARG A 702 39.87 0.76 -9.57
CA ARG A 702 41.33 0.70 -9.66
C ARG A 702 41.96 1.42 -8.48
N GLU A 703 43.01 0.85 -7.92
CA GLU A 703 43.72 1.37 -6.74
C GLU A 703 44.11 2.86 -6.87
N LYS A 704 44.66 3.25 -8.03
CA LYS A 704 45.06 4.65 -8.32
C LYS A 704 43.94 5.68 -8.19
N ASP A 705 42.68 5.24 -8.30
CA ASP A 705 41.51 6.10 -8.23
C ASP A 705 40.96 6.23 -6.78
N GLY A 706 41.58 5.58 -5.80
CA GLY A 706 41.12 5.53 -4.40
C GLY A 706 41.05 6.88 -3.70
N SER A 707 42.11 7.70 -3.79
CA SER A 707 42.11 9.05 -3.20
C SER A 707 40.98 9.93 -3.76
N THR A 708 40.73 9.83 -5.07
CA THR A 708 39.66 10.57 -5.77
C THR A 708 38.29 10.13 -5.27
N LEU A 709 38.06 8.81 -5.17
CA LEU A 709 36.82 8.26 -4.66
C LEU A 709 36.59 8.63 -3.18
N CYS A 710 37.62 8.54 -2.33
CA CYS A 710 37.54 8.94 -0.92
C CYS A 710 37.05 10.37 -0.77
N SER A 711 37.69 11.33 -1.46
CA SER A 711 37.29 12.74 -1.42
C SER A 711 35.87 13.01 -1.92
N SER A 712 35.35 12.13 -2.79
CA SER A 712 33.99 12.22 -3.31
C SER A 712 32.99 11.62 -2.34
N ILE A 713 33.30 10.48 -1.70
CA ILE A 713 32.46 9.83 -0.70
C ILE A 713 32.26 10.73 0.53
N GLU A 714 33.29 11.46 0.98
CA GLU A 714 33.19 12.38 2.11
C GLU A 714 32.09 13.44 1.92
N LYS A 715 31.81 13.84 0.67
CA LYS A 715 30.75 14.80 0.33
C LYS A 715 29.34 14.18 0.33
N LEU A 716 29.25 12.85 0.28
CA LEU A 716 27.99 12.10 0.19
C LEU A 716 27.36 11.87 1.57
N ILE A 717 26.96 12.95 2.23
CA ILE A 717 26.44 12.92 3.60
C ILE A 717 25.20 12.02 3.77
N ASN A 718 24.41 11.79 2.71
CA ASN A 718 23.20 10.97 2.75
C ASN A 718 23.41 9.48 2.40
N LEU A 719 24.65 9.05 2.17
CA LEU A 719 24.96 7.71 1.70
C LEU A 719 24.64 6.66 2.77
N ARG A 720 23.78 5.69 2.42
CA ARG A 720 23.36 4.59 3.31
C ARG A 720 23.90 3.23 2.88
N SER A 721 24.36 3.10 1.65
CA SER A 721 24.86 1.83 1.11
C SER A 721 25.92 2.07 0.05
N LEU A 722 27.10 1.50 0.27
CA LEU A 722 28.22 1.53 -0.65
C LEU A 722 28.62 0.10 -1.03
N SER A 723 28.82 -0.16 -2.31
CA SER A 723 29.39 -1.42 -2.80
C SER A 723 30.55 -1.10 -3.73
N ILE A 724 31.73 -1.61 -3.46
CA ILE A 724 32.90 -1.45 -4.32
C ILE A 724 33.41 -2.83 -4.71
N THR A 725 33.71 -3.01 -5.98
CA THR A 725 34.32 -4.22 -6.52
C THR A 725 35.49 -3.79 -7.39
N SER A 726 36.69 -4.30 -7.07
CA SER A 726 37.90 -3.99 -7.83
C SER A 726 37.82 -4.52 -9.27
N GLU A 727 38.75 -4.11 -10.12
CA GLU A 727 38.84 -4.60 -11.51
C GLU A 727 39.30 -6.06 -11.54
N GLU A 728 40.39 -6.37 -10.82
CA GLU A 728 40.83 -7.74 -10.60
C GLU A 728 40.78 -8.13 -9.14
N LYS A 729 40.71 -9.44 -8.86
CA LYS A 729 40.62 -9.96 -7.49
C LYS A 729 41.86 -9.62 -6.65
N THR A 730 43.00 -9.45 -7.31
CA THR A 730 44.30 -9.11 -6.72
C THR A 730 44.48 -7.61 -6.51
N ASP A 731 43.68 -6.77 -7.16
CA ASP A 731 43.81 -5.32 -7.05
C ASP A 731 43.43 -4.83 -5.66
N VAL A 732 44.23 -3.89 -5.15
CA VAL A 732 44.03 -3.30 -3.83
C VAL A 732 42.87 -2.32 -3.86
N ILE A 733 41.96 -2.46 -2.89
CA ILE A 733 40.97 -1.44 -2.56
C ILE A 733 41.51 -0.57 -1.43
N ASP A 734 42.19 0.53 -1.77
CA ASP A 734 42.61 1.51 -0.79
C ASP A 734 41.54 2.58 -0.56
N LEU A 735 40.97 2.56 0.65
CA LEU A 735 40.00 3.53 1.14
C LEU A 735 40.44 4.18 2.46
N GLN A 736 41.73 4.12 2.81
CA GLN A 736 42.25 4.66 4.08
C GLN A 736 42.11 6.18 4.18
N HIS A 737 42.03 6.87 3.04
CA HIS A 737 42.04 8.34 2.95
C HIS A 737 40.71 9.04 3.30
N ILE A 738 39.70 8.32 3.81
CA ILE A 738 38.45 8.95 4.26
C ILE A 738 38.64 9.50 5.68
N SER A 739 38.74 10.81 5.79
CA SER A 739 38.84 11.56 7.05
C SER A 739 37.48 11.79 7.70
N SER A 740 36.42 11.97 6.91
CA SER A 740 35.05 12.19 7.39
C SER A 740 34.08 11.18 6.76
N PRO A 741 33.92 9.99 7.36
CA PRO A 741 33.09 8.94 6.78
C PRO A 741 31.59 9.31 6.82
N PRO A 742 30.78 8.89 5.82
CA PRO A 742 29.35 9.15 5.82
C PRO A 742 28.65 8.51 7.03
N GLN A 743 28.19 9.33 7.99
CA GLN A 743 27.66 8.87 9.28
C GLN A 743 26.39 8.01 9.18
N TYR A 744 25.62 8.16 8.10
CA TYR A 744 24.41 7.38 7.85
C TYR A 744 24.67 6.08 7.06
N LEU A 745 25.93 5.71 6.82
CA LEU A 745 26.27 4.48 6.11
C LEU A 745 25.83 3.26 6.93
N GLN A 746 24.97 2.44 6.34
CA GLN A 746 24.39 1.26 6.98
C GLN A 746 24.87 -0.05 6.38
N ARG A 747 25.43 -0.01 5.17
CA ARG A 747 25.90 -1.18 4.44
C ARG A 747 27.14 -0.85 3.65
N LEU A 748 28.16 -1.67 3.81
CA LEU A 748 29.41 -1.60 3.07
C LEU A 748 29.70 -2.99 2.49
N TYR A 749 29.87 -3.06 1.18
CA TYR A 749 30.25 -4.29 0.49
C TYR A 749 31.56 -4.04 -0.26
N LEU A 750 32.63 -4.69 0.15
CA LEU A 750 33.93 -4.60 -0.52
C LEU A 750 34.26 -5.97 -1.10
N ALA A 751 34.63 -6.01 -2.38
CA ALA A 751 35.05 -7.23 -3.07
C ALA A 751 36.32 -6.94 -3.85
N GLY A 752 37.46 -7.42 -3.36
CA GLY A 752 38.80 -7.14 -3.88
C GLY A 752 39.86 -7.47 -2.84
N HIS A 753 41.14 -7.26 -3.15
CA HIS A 753 42.21 -7.38 -2.17
C HIS A 753 42.21 -6.16 -1.24
N MET A 754 42.37 -6.38 0.06
CA MET A 754 42.53 -5.30 1.04
C MET A 754 43.77 -5.61 1.86
N GLU A 755 44.78 -4.76 1.80
CA GLU A 755 45.98 -4.90 2.62
C GLU A 755 45.66 -4.68 4.10
N THR A 756 44.84 -3.66 4.37
CA THR A 756 44.39 -3.29 5.71
C THR A 756 42.93 -2.84 5.67
N LEU A 757 42.18 -3.15 6.73
CA LEU A 757 40.79 -2.67 6.84
C LEU A 757 40.81 -1.16 7.16
N PRO A 758 40.01 -0.32 6.47
CA PRO A 758 39.98 1.11 6.74
C PRO A 758 39.57 1.45 8.17
N GLN A 759 40.38 2.25 8.87
CA GLN A 759 40.17 2.54 10.30
C GLN A 759 38.84 3.25 10.58
N TRP A 760 38.36 4.08 9.64
CA TRP A 760 37.09 4.80 9.75
C TRP A 760 35.87 3.88 9.79
N ILE A 761 35.98 2.60 9.38
CA ILE A 761 34.86 1.66 9.47
C ILE A 761 34.44 1.46 10.94
N ASN A 762 35.41 1.48 11.86
CA ASN A 762 35.16 1.32 13.29
C ASN A 762 34.44 2.54 13.92
N SER A 763 34.44 3.70 13.26
CA SER A 763 33.72 4.89 13.76
C SER A 763 32.25 4.93 13.34
N LEU A 764 31.81 4.03 12.45
CA LEU A 764 30.43 3.97 11.97
C LEU A 764 29.51 3.21 12.93
N GLN A 765 28.65 3.94 13.64
CA GLN A 765 27.69 3.36 14.59
C GLN A 765 26.50 2.65 13.91
N ASN A 766 26.21 2.97 12.65
CA ASN A 766 25.01 2.52 11.94
C ASN A 766 25.25 1.32 11.00
N LEU A 767 26.49 0.84 10.88
CA LEU A 767 26.85 -0.21 9.96
C LEU A 767 26.33 -1.55 10.46
N GLY A 768 25.40 -2.16 9.72
CA GLY A 768 24.91 -3.50 10.04
C GLY A 768 25.97 -4.55 9.68
N LEU A 769 26.24 -5.47 10.62
CA LEU A 769 27.11 -6.64 10.40
C LEU A 769 26.57 -7.57 9.30
#